data_AF-A0A7W6ZQF3-F1
#
_entry.id   AF-A0A7W6ZQF3-F1
#
_cell.length_a   1.000
_cell.length_b   1.000
_cell.length_c   1.000
_cell.angle_alpha   90.00
_cell.angle_beta   90.00
_cell.angle_gamma   90.00
#
_symmetry.space_group_name_H-M   'P 1'
#
loop_
_entity.id
_entity.type
_entity.pdbx_description
1 polymer ?
#
loop_
_entity_poly.entity_id
_entity_poly.type
_entity_poly.pdbx_seq_one_letter_code
_entity_poly.pdbx_strand_id
1 'polypeptide(L)'
;MVTLSRARDNMVEYQLQRRGISDRTVTKAMRTVPREVFVNPGFEEFAYEDTPLAINEGQTISQPFIVALMIEKADIEPNDRVLEIGTGSGYAAAVMSRIARHVYTIERHAALAEEAKQRFQRLGYRNIEVRVGDGSKGWPKAAPFDAIVVTAGGPSVPQSLKDQLDLGGRLIIPVGGESEQRLLRVTRTGADTFDEDDLGGVRFVPLIGAEGWTAEHSLYTRAIEEKSVEKLSLPELIAKVAEDLPPIEDPAFGRLFDRFGDRRVVMLGEATHGTSEFYQARAAITRHLIEHHGFNIVAVEADWPDAAAIDRYIRQRSAQNTAEIFRRFPRWMWRNAEFSAFVAWMRESNGRKADPALQTAFYGLDLYNMSGSIATVLKYLDKTDPDAAAIARERYGCLTPWQNDPATYGRAALSSGYRTCEEAVLQQCRDLLQQRLTEGPDGDEFLDAAQSAKLLASAERYYRIMYYGGRHAWNLRDSYMAETLEHLLDARGPDAKAVVWAHNSHIGDARHTDMGVVHEEVNLGQLCRQRFEGETAAIGFGTHDGQVAAASDWDGEMKIKDIAPSLSDSYERLCHDSRKPRFLLDFDRDQLLHDRLVEQRLERFIGVIYRPETERMSHYMLASLPQQYDAFVWFDHTHPIRPLDCASDTEGTPDTFPFGL
;
A
#
# COMPACT_ATOMS: atom_id res chain seq x y z
N MET A 1 -7.28 -20.37 4.98
CA MET A 1 -5.97 -20.86 5.46
C MET A 1 -5.29 -21.69 4.38
N VAL A 2 -4.12 -21.25 3.94
CA VAL A 2 -3.15 -22.08 3.21
C VAL A 2 -2.49 -22.98 4.26
N THR A 3 -2.43 -24.30 4.05
CA THR A 3 -1.67 -25.18 4.95
C THR A 3 -0.17 -24.87 4.83
N LEU A 4 0.64 -25.04 5.88
CA LEU A 4 2.09 -24.78 5.80
C LEU A 4 2.79 -25.55 4.66
N SER A 5 2.32 -26.75 4.34
CA SER A 5 2.75 -27.49 3.16
C SER A 5 2.45 -26.77 1.85
N ARG A 6 1.26 -26.17 1.71
CA ARG A 6 0.89 -25.39 0.53
C ARG A 6 1.62 -24.05 0.48
N ALA A 7 1.91 -23.44 1.63
CA ALA A 7 2.72 -22.23 1.71
C ALA A 7 4.16 -22.50 1.24
N ARG A 8 4.72 -23.66 1.60
CA ARG A 8 6.00 -24.14 1.09
C ARG A 8 6.01 -24.32 -0.42
N ASP A 9 5.00 -25.00 -0.96
CA ASP A 9 4.89 -25.21 -2.42
C ASP A 9 4.77 -23.88 -3.15
N ASN A 10 3.98 -22.94 -2.60
CA ASN A 10 3.84 -21.60 -3.14
C ASN A 10 5.17 -20.82 -3.09
N MET A 11 5.93 -20.90 -2.00
CA MET A 11 7.24 -20.27 -1.92
C MET A 11 8.15 -20.77 -3.05
N VAL A 12 8.18 -22.09 -3.30
CA VAL A 12 9.01 -22.63 -4.38
C VAL A 12 8.50 -22.22 -5.76
N GLU A 13 7.20 -22.31 -6.02
CA GLU A 13 6.63 -21.99 -7.33
C GLU A 13 6.70 -20.48 -7.66
N TYR A 14 6.24 -19.63 -6.75
CA TYR A 14 6.03 -18.22 -7.01
C TYR A 14 7.25 -17.36 -6.64
N GLN A 15 7.97 -17.68 -5.56
CA GLN A 15 9.08 -16.86 -5.09
C GLN A 15 10.44 -17.33 -5.58
N LEU A 16 10.64 -18.64 -5.83
CA LEU A 16 11.91 -19.16 -6.34
C LEU A 16 11.92 -19.30 -7.86
N GLN A 17 11.03 -20.14 -8.41
CA GLN A 17 11.10 -20.54 -9.83
C GLN A 17 10.85 -19.37 -10.78
N ARG A 18 9.89 -18.49 -10.47
CA ARG A 18 9.60 -17.29 -11.29
C ARG A 18 10.72 -16.25 -11.25
N ARG A 19 11.60 -16.31 -10.25
CA ARG A 19 12.75 -15.41 -10.08
C ARG A 19 14.07 -16.02 -10.55
N GLY A 20 14.01 -17.12 -11.31
CA GLY A 20 15.15 -17.68 -12.03
C GLY A 20 15.85 -18.86 -11.35
N ILE A 21 15.38 -19.31 -10.18
CA ILE A 21 15.87 -20.57 -9.58
C ILE A 21 15.30 -21.75 -10.38
N SER A 22 16.15 -22.37 -11.19
CA SER A 22 15.74 -23.36 -12.18
C SER A 22 16.24 -24.78 -11.88
N ASP A 23 17.19 -24.93 -10.96
CA ASP A 23 17.70 -26.23 -10.55
C ASP A 23 16.60 -27.08 -9.87
N ARG A 24 16.31 -28.24 -10.45
CA ARG A 24 15.26 -29.15 -9.97
C ARG A 24 15.62 -29.83 -8.65
N THR A 25 16.91 -30.05 -8.41
CA THR A 25 17.44 -30.63 -7.18
C THR A 25 17.29 -29.63 -6.03
N VAL A 26 17.62 -28.36 -6.26
CA VAL A 26 17.44 -27.27 -5.29
C VAL A 26 15.96 -27.05 -4.97
N THR A 27 15.12 -26.87 -6.00
CA THR A 27 13.68 -26.65 -5.78
C THR A 27 13.00 -27.84 -5.09
N LYS A 28 13.44 -29.08 -5.37
CA LYS A 28 12.96 -30.27 -4.65
C LYS A 28 13.41 -30.28 -3.19
N ALA A 29 14.65 -29.93 -2.90
CA ALA A 29 15.15 -29.81 -1.53
C ALA A 29 14.36 -28.75 -0.74
N MET A 30 14.11 -27.58 -1.33
CA MET A 30 13.31 -26.51 -0.74
C MET A 30 11.85 -26.93 -0.45
N ARG A 31 11.22 -27.75 -1.32
CA ARG A 31 9.89 -28.35 -1.05
C ARG A 31 9.92 -29.41 0.06
N THR A 32 11.07 -30.06 0.27
CA THR A 32 11.17 -31.18 1.22
C THR A 32 11.41 -30.69 2.65
N VAL A 33 12.28 -29.70 2.82
CA VAL A 33 12.71 -29.25 4.16
C VAL A 33 11.64 -28.34 4.80
N PRO A 34 11.10 -28.69 5.97
CA PRO A 34 10.06 -27.92 6.64
C PRO A 34 10.63 -26.70 7.34
N ARG A 35 10.75 -25.58 6.61
CA ARG A 35 11.33 -24.33 7.09
C ARG A 35 10.68 -23.80 8.39
N GLU A 36 9.39 -24.05 8.58
CA GLU A 36 8.62 -23.72 9.79
C GLU A 36 9.18 -24.36 11.07
N VAL A 37 9.98 -25.44 10.97
CA VAL A 37 10.61 -26.09 12.14
C VAL A 37 11.96 -25.46 12.49
N PHE A 38 12.48 -24.57 11.62
CA PHE A 38 13.77 -23.89 11.76
C PHE A 38 13.63 -22.43 12.18
N VAL A 39 12.42 -21.95 12.42
CA VAL A 39 12.16 -20.60 12.96
C VAL A 39 11.89 -20.67 14.46
N ASN A 40 11.99 -19.53 15.14
CA ASN A 40 11.59 -19.44 16.55
C ASN A 40 10.07 -19.62 16.70
N PRO A 41 9.57 -20.16 17.83
CA PRO A 41 8.14 -20.30 18.06
C PRO A 41 7.38 -18.97 17.89
N GLY A 42 6.27 -19.00 17.16
CA GLY A 42 5.49 -17.80 16.79
C GLY A 42 5.79 -17.26 15.39
N PHE A 43 6.84 -17.74 14.70
CA PHE A 43 7.16 -17.33 13.33
C PHE A 43 6.76 -18.36 12.26
N GLU A 44 6.08 -19.45 12.62
CA GLU A 44 5.78 -20.56 11.70
C GLU A 44 4.92 -20.13 10.50
N GLU A 45 4.01 -19.17 10.69
CA GLU A 45 3.16 -18.66 9.60
C GLU A 45 3.94 -17.83 8.57
N PHE A 46 4.99 -17.13 9.01
CA PHE A 46 5.87 -16.29 8.18
C PHE A 46 7.04 -17.09 7.56
N ALA A 47 7.19 -18.37 7.91
CA ALA A 47 8.35 -19.17 7.55
C ALA A 47 8.62 -19.24 6.03
N TYR A 48 7.60 -19.00 5.21
CA TYR A 48 7.65 -19.09 3.74
C TYR A 48 7.54 -17.74 3.03
N GLU A 49 7.56 -16.63 3.76
CA GLU A 49 7.72 -15.31 3.17
C GLU A 49 9.18 -15.10 2.76
N ASP A 50 9.42 -14.35 1.67
CA ASP A 50 10.79 -14.09 1.20
C ASP A 50 11.50 -13.00 2.01
N THR A 51 11.54 -13.16 3.33
CA THR A 51 12.16 -12.24 4.29
C THR A 51 13.07 -12.99 5.27
N PRO A 52 14.17 -12.37 5.76
CA PRO A 52 14.91 -12.94 6.89
C PRO A 52 14.07 -12.88 8.17
N LEU A 53 14.19 -13.91 9.02
CA LEU A 53 13.51 -13.97 10.32
C LEU A 53 14.52 -14.03 11.45
N ALA A 54 14.22 -13.40 12.58
CA ALA A 54 15.09 -13.42 13.75
C ALA A 54 15.18 -14.82 14.37
N ILE A 55 16.38 -15.21 14.78
CA ILE A 55 16.65 -16.40 15.57
C ILE A 55 17.45 -16.02 16.83
N ASN A 56 17.76 -16.99 17.67
CA ASN A 56 18.51 -16.75 18.91
C ASN A 56 19.90 -16.14 18.64
N GLU A 57 20.54 -15.61 19.68
CA GLU A 57 21.91 -15.04 19.60
C GLU A 57 22.04 -13.84 18.64
N GLY A 58 20.94 -13.13 18.37
CA GLY A 58 20.95 -11.95 17.49
C GLY A 58 21.24 -12.29 16.02
N GLN A 59 21.07 -13.55 15.63
CA GLN A 59 21.24 -14.00 14.27
C GLN A 59 19.90 -14.01 13.52
N THR A 60 19.94 -14.23 12.21
CA THR A 60 18.75 -14.36 11.37
C THR A 60 18.82 -15.61 10.52
N ILE A 61 17.69 -16.29 10.32
CA ILE A 61 17.55 -17.25 9.22
C ILE A 61 17.32 -16.46 7.92
N SER A 62 18.18 -16.65 6.92
CA SER A 62 18.11 -15.93 5.64
C SER A 62 16.81 -16.22 4.88
N GLN A 63 16.33 -15.24 4.11
CA GLN A 63 15.14 -15.39 3.24
C GLN A 63 15.26 -16.61 2.29
N PRO A 64 14.16 -17.34 2.02
CA PRO A 64 14.13 -18.51 1.14
C PRO A 64 14.83 -18.33 -0.21
N PHE A 65 14.66 -17.19 -0.88
CA PHE A 65 15.27 -16.94 -2.18
C PHE A 65 16.79 -16.94 -2.12
N ILE A 66 17.38 -16.28 -1.13
CA ILE A 66 18.84 -16.21 -0.99
C ILE A 66 19.42 -17.58 -0.66
N VAL A 67 18.75 -18.37 0.19
CA VAL A 67 19.16 -19.75 0.47
C VAL A 67 19.19 -20.58 -0.82
N ALA A 68 18.12 -20.52 -1.61
CA ALA A 68 18.05 -21.26 -2.88
C ALA A 68 19.09 -20.75 -3.90
N LEU A 69 19.28 -19.44 -4.01
CA LEU A 69 20.27 -18.83 -4.89
C LEU A 69 21.68 -19.28 -4.54
N MET A 70 22.08 -19.19 -3.28
CA MET A 70 23.43 -19.59 -2.85
C MET A 70 23.68 -21.08 -3.10
N ILE A 71 22.70 -21.93 -2.82
CA ILE A 71 22.81 -23.38 -3.05
C ILE A 71 22.86 -23.71 -4.55
N GLU A 72 22.06 -23.04 -5.38
CA GLU A 72 22.11 -23.21 -6.85
C GLU A 72 23.45 -22.73 -7.42
N LYS A 73 23.99 -21.61 -6.94
CA LYS A 73 25.27 -21.08 -7.44
C LYS A 73 26.49 -21.83 -6.92
N ALA A 74 26.37 -22.53 -5.79
CA ALA A 74 27.36 -23.49 -5.32
C ALA A 74 27.42 -24.75 -6.19
N ASP A 75 26.39 -25.01 -7.00
CA ASP A 75 26.31 -26.12 -7.96
C ASP A 75 26.60 -27.49 -7.29
N ILE A 76 25.93 -27.71 -6.15
CA ILE A 76 26.16 -28.87 -5.28
C ILE A 76 25.63 -30.16 -5.94
N GLU A 77 26.49 -31.17 -6.04
CA GLU A 77 26.15 -32.49 -6.58
C GLU A 77 25.93 -33.57 -5.49
N PRO A 78 25.27 -34.69 -5.84
CA PRO A 78 24.94 -35.74 -4.87
C PRO A 78 26.11 -36.42 -4.14
N ASN A 79 27.32 -36.35 -4.68
CA ASN A 79 28.51 -36.96 -4.08
C ASN A 79 29.34 -35.98 -3.26
N ASP A 80 28.96 -34.71 -3.24
CA ASP A 80 29.75 -33.62 -2.70
C ASP A 80 29.85 -33.64 -1.18
N ARG A 81 30.98 -33.15 -0.71
CA ARG A 81 31.26 -32.78 0.67
C ARG A 81 31.20 -31.27 0.77
N VAL A 82 30.17 -30.79 1.46
CA VAL A 82 29.86 -29.37 1.56
C VAL A 82 30.25 -28.85 2.93
N LEU A 83 30.86 -27.67 3.00
CA LEU A 83 31.07 -26.94 4.25
C LEU A 83 30.16 -25.70 4.30
N GLU A 84 29.33 -25.61 5.33
CA GLU A 84 28.58 -24.41 5.68
C GLU A 84 29.31 -23.64 6.79
N ILE A 85 29.45 -22.32 6.62
CA ILE A 85 29.94 -21.42 7.66
C ILE A 85 28.80 -20.52 8.13
N GLY A 86 28.35 -20.73 9.37
CA GLY A 86 27.19 -20.07 9.96
C GLY A 86 25.96 -20.98 10.00
N THR A 87 25.98 -22.00 10.88
CA THR A 87 24.85 -22.93 11.02
C THR A 87 23.54 -22.20 11.31
N GLY A 88 23.54 -21.20 12.21
CA GLY A 88 22.34 -20.45 12.57
C GLY A 88 21.21 -21.38 13.03
N SER A 89 20.06 -21.31 12.35
CA SER A 89 18.94 -22.22 12.61
C SER A 89 19.16 -23.65 12.10
N GLY A 90 20.12 -23.84 11.19
CA GLY A 90 20.39 -25.11 10.51
C GLY A 90 19.57 -25.35 9.24
N TYR A 91 18.74 -24.38 8.81
CA TYR A 91 17.87 -24.58 7.64
C TYR A 91 18.66 -24.80 6.34
N ALA A 92 19.68 -23.97 6.06
CA ALA A 92 20.47 -24.10 4.84
C ALA A 92 21.27 -25.42 4.82
N ALA A 93 21.93 -25.79 5.92
CA ALA A 93 22.49 -27.14 6.11
C ALA A 93 21.47 -28.26 5.85
N ALA A 94 20.24 -28.15 6.36
CA ALA A 94 19.19 -29.14 6.12
C ALA A 94 18.82 -29.24 4.63
N VAL A 95 18.71 -28.12 3.92
CA VAL A 95 18.44 -28.08 2.47
C VAL A 95 19.60 -28.71 1.70
N MET A 96 20.84 -28.29 1.96
CA MET A 96 22.03 -28.87 1.31
C MET A 96 22.16 -30.37 1.57
N SER A 97 21.78 -30.85 2.75
CA SER A 97 21.83 -32.28 3.09
C SER A 97 20.87 -33.17 2.29
N ARG A 98 19.87 -32.57 1.61
CA ARG A 98 18.98 -33.28 0.69
C ARG A 98 19.59 -33.44 -0.71
N ILE A 99 20.69 -32.73 -0.96
CA ILE A 99 21.40 -32.71 -2.23
C ILE A 99 22.72 -33.47 -2.06
N ALA A 100 23.61 -32.97 -1.19
CA ALA A 100 24.98 -33.45 -1.00
C ALA A 100 25.08 -34.80 -0.26
N ARG A 101 26.24 -35.46 -0.44
CA ARG A 101 26.60 -36.67 0.32
C ARG A 101 26.77 -36.37 1.80
N HIS A 102 27.46 -35.28 2.13
CA HIS A 102 27.72 -34.90 3.51
C HIS A 102 27.85 -33.38 3.66
N VAL A 103 27.25 -32.83 4.72
CA VAL A 103 27.33 -31.40 5.06
C VAL A 103 28.04 -31.24 6.40
N TYR A 104 29.16 -30.55 6.40
CA TYR A 104 29.83 -30.06 7.59
C TYR A 104 29.34 -28.64 7.83
N THR A 105 29.02 -28.27 9.06
CA THR A 105 28.58 -26.91 9.38
C THR A 105 29.25 -26.39 10.65
N ILE A 106 29.74 -25.15 10.60
CA ILE A 106 30.42 -24.50 11.72
C ILE A 106 29.58 -23.34 12.23
N GLU A 107 29.38 -23.32 13.54
CA GLU A 107 28.70 -22.24 14.25
C GLU A 107 29.60 -21.67 15.35
N ARG A 108 29.62 -20.36 15.47
CA ARG A 108 30.36 -19.65 16.52
C ARG A 108 29.66 -19.74 17.87
N HIS A 109 28.34 -19.60 17.86
CA HIS A 109 27.50 -19.58 19.05
C HIS A 109 27.15 -20.99 19.51
N ALA A 110 27.72 -21.42 20.63
CA ALA A 110 27.52 -22.77 21.15
C ALA A 110 26.03 -23.14 21.36
N ALA A 111 25.20 -22.17 21.77
CA ALA A 111 23.76 -22.38 21.96
C ALA A 111 23.05 -22.73 20.64
N LEU A 112 23.27 -21.94 19.57
CA LEU A 112 22.70 -22.20 18.24
C LEU A 112 23.18 -23.54 17.67
N ALA A 113 24.46 -23.87 17.85
CA ALA A 113 25.02 -25.13 17.38
C ALA A 113 24.33 -26.34 18.02
N GLU A 114 24.08 -26.28 19.34
CA GLU A 114 23.41 -27.34 20.08
C GLU A 114 21.93 -27.45 19.71
N GLU A 115 21.22 -26.32 19.57
CA GLU A 115 19.84 -26.29 19.10
C GLU A 115 19.70 -26.88 17.68
N ALA A 116 20.58 -26.50 16.75
CA ALA A 116 20.61 -27.04 15.40
C ALA A 116 20.86 -28.55 15.42
N LYS A 117 21.81 -29.02 16.21
CA LYS A 117 22.11 -30.46 16.36
C LYS A 117 20.90 -31.25 16.89
N GLN A 118 20.22 -30.75 17.91
CA GLN A 118 18.99 -31.37 18.44
C GLN A 118 17.88 -31.38 17.39
N ARG A 119 17.70 -30.27 16.65
CA ARG A 119 16.73 -30.16 15.56
C ARG A 119 17.03 -31.17 14.45
N PHE A 120 18.29 -31.32 14.05
CA PHE A 120 18.72 -32.29 13.04
C PHE A 120 18.45 -33.74 13.47
N GLN A 121 18.75 -34.09 14.71
CA GLN A 121 18.45 -35.41 15.26
C GLN A 121 16.94 -35.69 15.27
N ARG A 122 16.13 -34.73 15.74
CA ARG A 122 14.67 -34.83 15.78
C ARG A 122 14.06 -35.01 14.39
N LEU A 123 14.60 -34.31 13.39
CA LEU A 123 14.13 -34.38 12.00
C LEU A 123 14.78 -35.52 11.18
N GLY A 124 15.71 -36.29 11.77
CA GLY A 124 16.31 -37.46 11.16
C GLY A 124 17.40 -37.17 10.12
N TYR A 125 18.03 -36.00 10.16
CA TYR A 125 19.20 -35.69 9.33
C TYR A 125 20.44 -36.43 9.86
N ARG A 126 21.02 -37.31 9.04
CA ARG A 126 22.13 -38.21 9.43
C ARG A 126 23.47 -37.86 8.77
N ASN A 127 23.45 -36.98 7.78
CA ASN A 127 24.60 -36.57 6.98
C ASN A 127 24.98 -35.11 7.23
N ILE A 128 24.68 -34.58 8.42
CA ILE A 128 25.07 -33.24 8.85
C ILE A 128 25.95 -33.35 10.10
N GLU A 129 27.16 -32.79 10.06
CA GLU A 129 28.08 -32.72 11.19
C GLU A 129 28.24 -31.26 11.65
N VAL A 130 27.81 -30.96 12.88
CA VAL A 130 27.85 -29.62 13.47
C VAL A 130 29.07 -29.47 14.36
N ARG A 131 29.80 -28.36 14.23
CA ARG A 131 30.93 -28.01 15.10
C ARG A 131 30.82 -26.59 15.61
N VAL A 132 31.13 -26.40 16.89
CA VAL A 132 31.35 -25.07 17.46
C VAL A 132 32.77 -24.61 17.13
N GLY A 133 32.93 -23.43 16.51
CA GLY A 133 34.24 -22.90 16.19
C GLY A 133 34.25 -21.63 15.36
N ASP A 134 35.46 -21.15 15.09
CA ASP A 134 35.71 -20.04 14.17
C ASP A 134 35.60 -20.54 12.72
N GLY A 135 34.48 -20.19 12.08
CA GLY A 135 34.20 -20.59 10.71
C GLY A 135 35.09 -19.94 9.66
N SER A 136 35.73 -18.81 9.95
CA SER A 136 36.66 -18.16 9.00
C SER A 136 37.90 -19.02 8.72
N LYS A 137 38.23 -19.96 9.61
CA LYS A 137 39.32 -20.94 9.46
C LYS A 137 38.89 -22.24 8.79
N GLY A 138 37.61 -22.40 8.47
CA GLY A 138 37.05 -23.64 7.94
C GLY A 138 37.26 -24.86 8.84
N TRP A 139 37.34 -26.04 8.22
CA TRP A 139 37.51 -27.31 8.90
C TRP A 139 38.63 -28.17 8.26
N PRO A 140 39.92 -27.88 8.55
CA PRO A 140 41.05 -28.53 7.87
C PRO A 140 41.08 -30.06 7.99
N LYS A 141 40.58 -30.61 9.10
CA LYS A 141 40.50 -32.07 9.31
C LYS A 141 39.49 -32.78 8.40
N ALA A 142 38.54 -32.04 7.85
CA ALA A 142 37.50 -32.55 6.97
C ALA A 142 37.70 -32.12 5.50
N ALA A 143 38.54 -31.11 5.24
CA ALA A 143 38.94 -30.72 3.89
C ALA A 143 39.56 -31.90 3.08
N PRO A 144 39.55 -31.85 1.74
CA PRO A 144 38.98 -30.79 0.90
C PRO A 144 37.44 -30.88 0.77
N PHE A 145 36.83 -29.79 0.31
CA PHE A 145 35.38 -29.63 0.08
C PHE A 145 35.08 -29.28 -1.38
N ASP A 146 34.04 -29.90 -1.93
CA ASP A 146 33.55 -29.63 -3.28
C ASP A 146 32.79 -28.29 -3.34
N ALA A 147 32.11 -27.93 -2.24
CA ALA A 147 31.48 -26.63 -2.09
C ALA A 147 31.60 -26.06 -0.67
N ILE A 148 31.76 -24.75 -0.58
CA ILE A 148 31.72 -24.00 0.69
C ILE A 148 30.67 -22.90 0.56
N VAL A 149 29.73 -22.84 1.51
CA VAL A 149 28.67 -21.83 1.54
C VAL A 149 28.76 -21.05 2.84
N VAL A 150 29.03 -19.76 2.75
CA VAL A 150 29.21 -18.87 3.91
C VAL A 150 27.97 -18.00 4.07
N THR A 151 27.22 -18.20 5.15
CA THR A 151 25.96 -17.49 5.47
C THR A 151 26.20 -16.29 6.39
N ALA A 152 27.39 -15.69 6.31
CA ALA A 152 27.79 -14.48 7.02
C ALA A 152 28.77 -13.67 6.15
N GLY A 153 28.71 -12.34 6.20
CA GLY A 153 29.49 -11.44 5.35
C GLY A 153 30.89 -11.15 5.88
N GLY A 154 31.93 -11.42 5.09
CA GLY A 154 33.32 -11.14 5.43
C GLY A 154 33.85 -9.82 4.84
N PRO A 155 34.94 -9.25 5.40
CA PRO A 155 35.62 -8.10 4.79
C PRO A 155 36.31 -8.46 3.47
N SER A 156 36.73 -9.72 3.34
CA SER A 156 37.34 -10.35 2.18
C SER A 156 37.05 -11.84 2.21
N VAL A 157 37.34 -12.56 1.11
CA VAL A 157 37.27 -14.02 1.10
C VAL A 157 38.39 -14.60 1.98
N PRO A 158 38.11 -15.41 3.02
CA PRO A 158 39.14 -16.03 3.84
C PRO A 158 40.04 -16.98 3.03
N GLN A 159 41.36 -16.88 3.21
CA GLN A 159 42.32 -17.74 2.52
C GLN A 159 42.19 -19.19 2.99
N SER A 160 41.97 -19.40 4.29
CA SER A 160 41.72 -20.73 4.84
C SER A 160 40.57 -21.46 4.15
N LEU A 161 39.53 -20.75 3.70
CA LEU A 161 38.42 -21.37 2.99
C LEU A 161 38.77 -21.67 1.53
N LYS A 162 39.51 -20.78 0.84
CA LYS A 162 40.04 -21.03 -0.51
C LYS A 162 40.94 -22.27 -0.55
N ASP A 163 41.83 -22.42 0.43
CA ASP A 163 42.80 -23.53 0.50
C ASP A 163 42.12 -24.89 0.73
N GLN A 164 40.93 -24.88 1.33
CA GLN A 164 40.14 -26.08 1.65
C GLN A 164 39.16 -26.50 0.54
N LEU A 165 39.06 -25.75 -0.57
CA LEU A 165 38.32 -26.20 -1.74
C LEU A 165 39.06 -27.32 -2.48
N ASP A 166 38.36 -28.32 -2.99
CA ASP A 166 38.96 -29.25 -3.95
C ASP A 166 39.15 -28.56 -5.32
N LEU A 167 39.91 -29.18 -6.23
CA LEU A 167 40.04 -28.69 -7.60
C LEU A 167 38.67 -28.72 -8.30
N GLY A 168 38.25 -27.57 -8.84
CA GLY A 168 36.91 -27.37 -9.38
C GLY A 168 35.85 -27.01 -8.33
N GLY A 169 36.22 -27.03 -7.03
CA GLY A 169 35.33 -26.68 -5.94
C GLY A 169 34.95 -25.19 -5.92
N ARG A 170 33.79 -24.89 -5.34
CA ARG A 170 33.16 -23.57 -5.40
C ARG A 170 32.87 -23.02 -4.01
N LEU A 171 33.24 -21.77 -3.76
CA LEU A 171 32.96 -21.06 -2.53
C LEU A 171 31.99 -19.91 -2.80
N ILE A 172 30.88 -19.88 -2.07
CA ILE A 172 29.87 -18.83 -2.11
C ILE A 172 29.97 -18.02 -0.82
N ILE A 173 30.26 -16.72 -0.94
CA ILE A 173 30.44 -15.85 0.22
C ILE A 173 29.98 -14.40 -0.06
N PRO A 174 29.26 -13.76 0.87
CA PRO A 174 29.07 -12.32 0.87
C PRO A 174 30.35 -11.60 1.29
N VAL A 175 30.84 -10.68 0.47
CA VAL A 175 32.03 -9.85 0.76
C VAL A 175 31.71 -8.39 0.55
N GLY A 176 32.11 -7.54 1.48
CA GLY A 176 31.96 -6.09 1.36
C GLY A 176 31.94 -5.38 2.70
N GLY A 177 31.80 -4.06 2.66
CA GLY A 177 31.79 -3.19 3.83
C GLY A 177 30.42 -3.07 4.50
N GLU A 178 30.25 -2.06 5.36
CA GLU A 178 28.98 -1.85 6.10
C GLU A 178 27.80 -1.41 5.22
N SER A 179 28.08 -0.71 4.12
CA SER A 179 27.06 -0.10 3.24
C SER A 179 26.62 -1.00 2.10
N GLU A 180 27.48 -1.93 1.67
CA GLU A 180 27.23 -2.81 0.51
C GLU A 180 28.03 -4.10 0.67
N GLN A 181 27.38 -5.25 0.45
CA GLN A 181 28.02 -6.56 0.30
C GLN A 181 27.64 -7.15 -1.05
N ARG A 182 28.58 -7.84 -1.67
CA ARG A 182 28.40 -8.53 -2.94
C ARG A 182 28.57 -10.03 -2.74
N LEU A 183 27.69 -10.82 -3.33
CA LEU A 183 27.75 -12.27 -3.25
C LEU A 183 28.75 -12.75 -4.28
N LEU A 184 29.87 -13.31 -3.84
CA LEU A 184 30.92 -13.81 -4.71
C LEU A 184 30.83 -15.34 -4.83
N ARG A 185 31.10 -15.84 -6.03
CA ARG A 185 31.45 -17.24 -6.29
C ARG A 185 32.92 -17.34 -6.64
N VAL A 186 33.68 -18.08 -5.85
CA VAL A 186 35.09 -18.35 -6.09
C VAL A 186 35.24 -19.81 -6.52
N THR A 187 35.82 -20.06 -7.69
CA THR A 187 36.06 -21.41 -8.21
C THR A 187 37.55 -21.72 -8.19
N ARG A 188 37.98 -22.82 -7.58
CA ARG A 188 39.39 -23.24 -7.60
C ARG A 188 39.73 -23.87 -8.95
N THR A 189 40.57 -23.21 -9.75
CA THR A 189 40.95 -23.67 -11.11
C THR A 189 42.32 -24.34 -11.17
N GLY A 190 43.10 -24.27 -10.09
CA GLY A 190 44.43 -24.88 -10.00
C GLY A 190 44.91 -24.98 -8.56
N ALA A 191 46.22 -25.23 -8.38
CA ALA A 191 46.83 -25.35 -7.06
C ALA A 191 46.64 -24.06 -6.23
N ASP A 192 46.95 -22.90 -6.82
CA ASP A 192 46.83 -21.59 -6.16
C ASP A 192 46.08 -20.57 -7.03
N THR A 193 45.28 -21.04 -8.01
CA THR A 193 44.54 -20.19 -8.95
C THR A 193 43.04 -20.29 -8.75
N PHE A 194 42.36 -19.14 -8.78
CA PHE A 194 40.94 -19.01 -8.50
C PHE A 194 40.28 -18.03 -9.47
N ASP A 195 39.08 -18.38 -9.93
CA ASP A 195 38.22 -17.49 -10.70
C ASP A 195 37.11 -16.94 -9.79
N GLU A 196 36.76 -15.66 -9.95
CA GLU A 196 35.75 -15.00 -9.11
C GLU A 196 34.62 -14.43 -9.98
N ASP A 197 33.39 -14.81 -9.67
CA ASP A 197 32.17 -14.26 -10.27
C ASP A 197 31.39 -13.45 -9.22
N ASP A 198 30.92 -12.28 -9.63
CA ASP A 198 30.02 -11.45 -8.83
C ASP A 198 28.55 -11.77 -9.16
N LEU A 199 27.81 -12.22 -8.15
CA LEU A 199 26.43 -12.67 -8.25
C LEU A 199 25.42 -11.60 -7.81
N GLY A 200 25.87 -10.39 -7.46
CA GLY A 200 25.03 -9.24 -7.12
C GLY A 200 25.00 -8.86 -5.65
N GLY A 201 24.24 -7.82 -5.33
CA GLY A 201 24.15 -7.24 -3.98
C GLY A 201 23.37 -8.12 -2.99
N VAL A 202 23.90 -8.25 -1.78
CA VAL A 202 23.29 -8.99 -0.66
C VAL A 202 23.54 -8.28 0.66
N ARG A 203 22.90 -8.76 1.74
CA ARG A 203 23.16 -8.28 3.10
C ARG A 203 23.08 -9.43 4.10
N PHE A 204 24.17 -9.65 4.81
CA PHE A 204 24.35 -10.71 5.79
C PHE A 204 24.93 -10.17 7.10
N VAL A 205 24.64 -10.87 8.19
CA VAL A 205 25.32 -10.71 9.49
C VAL A 205 26.84 -10.88 9.32
N PRO A 206 27.68 -10.19 10.11
CA PRO A 206 29.12 -10.22 9.91
C PRO A 206 29.75 -11.57 10.25
N LEU A 207 30.65 -12.06 9.40
CA LEU A 207 31.51 -13.21 9.67
C LEU A 207 32.58 -12.81 10.68
N ILE A 208 32.43 -13.21 11.95
CA ILE A 208 33.39 -12.90 13.01
C ILE A 208 34.38 -14.04 13.19
N GLY A 209 35.67 -13.75 13.03
CA GLY A 209 36.71 -14.77 13.10
C GLY A 209 38.10 -14.22 12.81
N ALA A 210 39.12 -15.07 12.88
CA ALA A 210 40.51 -14.68 12.65
C ALA A 210 40.79 -14.17 11.23
N GLU A 211 40.06 -14.68 10.23
CA GLU A 211 40.10 -14.22 8.84
C GLU A 211 38.78 -13.53 8.42
N GLY A 212 37.97 -13.14 9.41
CA GLY A 212 36.75 -12.36 9.24
C GLY A 212 36.87 -10.97 9.87
N TRP A 213 35.74 -10.40 10.28
CA TRP A 213 35.73 -9.18 11.08
C TRP A 213 36.19 -9.47 12.52
N THR A 214 36.82 -8.48 13.16
CA THR A 214 37.16 -8.54 14.58
C THR A 214 35.91 -8.49 15.44
N ALA A 215 35.95 -9.09 16.63
CA ALA A 215 34.87 -9.00 17.61
C ALA A 215 34.68 -7.57 18.20
N GLU A 216 35.52 -6.61 17.82
CA GLU A 216 35.40 -5.18 18.15
C GLU A 216 34.93 -4.35 16.94
N HIS A 217 34.71 -4.97 15.79
CA HIS A 217 34.30 -4.29 14.56
C HIS A 217 32.88 -3.76 14.69
N SER A 218 32.61 -2.54 14.24
CA SER A 218 31.33 -1.82 14.37
C SER A 218 30.11 -2.60 13.85
N LEU A 219 30.27 -3.55 12.93
CA LEU A 219 29.21 -4.50 12.53
C LEU A 219 28.80 -5.50 13.63
N TYR A 220 29.73 -5.92 14.47
CA TYR A 220 29.51 -6.79 15.63
C TYR A 220 29.24 -5.99 16.91
N THR A 221 29.98 -4.90 17.13
CA THR A 221 29.72 -3.98 18.24
C THR A 221 28.37 -3.32 18.06
N ARG A 222 27.86 -2.95 16.87
CA ARG A 222 26.44 -2.52 16.74
C ARG A 222 25.44 -3.62 17.09
N ALA A 223 25.71 -4.89 16.79
CA ALA A 223 24.81 -6.00 17.16
C ALA A 223 24.77 -6.27 18.68
N ILE A 224 25.82 -5.86 19.42
CA ILE A 224 25.92 -5.94 20.88
C ILE A 224 25.58 -4.60 21.57
N GLU A 225 25.94 -3.46 20.99
CA GLU A 225 25.72 -2.08 21.45
C GLU A 225 24.29 -1.60 21.14
N GLU A 226 23.57 -2.26 20.23
CA GLU A 226 22.10 -2.17 20.19
C GLU A 226 21.44 -2.69 21.46
N LYS A 227 22.19 -3.33 22.37
CA LYS A 227 21.73 -3.63 23.73
C LYS A 227 22.26 -2.70 24.82
N SER A 228 23.11 -1.70 24.53
CA SER A 228 23.72 -0.87 25.61
C SER A 228 23.78 0.64 25.39
N VAL A 229 23.20 1.16 24.31
CA VAL A 229 22.63 2.52 24.33
C VAL A 229 21.12 2.34 24.44
N GLU A 230 20.44 3.08 25.32
CA GLU A 230 18.98 3.18 25.34
C GLU A 230 18.47 3.65 23.96
N LYS A 231 18.39 2.74 22.97
CA LYS A 231 17.74 3.00 21.68
C LYS A 231 16.26 2.83 21.92
N LEU A 232 15.58 3.97 21.99
CA LEU A 232 14.13 4.04 21.95
C LEU A 232 13.61 3.05 20.89
N SER A 233 12.72 2.15 21.31
CA SER A 233 11.91 1.31 20.44
C SER A 233 11.19 2.17 19.40
N LEU A 234 10.72 1.57 18.30
CA LEU A 234 9.96 2.32 17.28
C LEU A 234 8.77 3.08 17.90
N PRO A 235 7.96 2.49 18.80
CA PRO A 235 6.91 3.22 19.50
C PRO A 235 7.41 4.39 20.36
N GLU A 236 8.55 4.23 21.05
CA GLU A 236 9.15 5.30 21.84
C GLU A 236 9.74 6.42 20.96
N LEU A 237 10.26 6.10 19.77
CA LEU A 237 10.68 7.09 18.79
C LEU A 237 9.47 7.84 18.21
N ILE A 238 8.38 7.14 17.87
CA ILE A 238 7.11 7.76 17.47
C ILE A 238 6.65 8.70 18.58
N ALA A 239 6.59 8.25 19.83
CA ALA A 239 6.17 9.08 20.97
C ALA A 239 7.05 10.33 21.13
N LYS A 240 8.35 10.23 20.86
CA LYS A 240 9.29 11.35 20.94
C LYS A 240 9.11 12.37 19.81
N VAL A 241 8.90 11.90 18.57
CA VAL A 241 8.87 12.75 17.37
C VAL A 241 7.48 13.30 17.07
N ALA A 242 6.44 12.49 17.31
CA ALA A 242 5.06 12.82 17.00
C ALA A 242 4.59 14.06 17.76
N GLU A 243 3.90 14.94 17.03
CA GLU A 243 3.32 16.17 17.57
C GLU A 243 1.91 15.90 18.07
N ASP A 244 1.65 16.19 19.35
CA ASP A 244 0.32 15.98 19.93
C ASP A 244 -0.70 16.86 19.20
N LEU A 245 -1.76 16.21 18.69
CA LEU A 245 -2.86 16.95 18.09
C LEU A 245 -3.77 17.49 19.21
N PRO A 246 -4.12 18.78 19.20
CA PRO A 246 -5.13 19.31 20.11
C PRO A 246 -6.51 18.71 19.78
N PRO A 247 -7.55 18.99 20.58
CA PRO A 247 -8.93 18.68 20.19
C PRO A 247 -9.26 19.22 18.79
N ILE A 248 -10.08 18.51 18.01
CA ILE A 248 -10.34 18.84 16.60
C ILE A 248 -11.04 20.20 16.46
N GLU A 249 -11.80 20.59 17.47
CA GLU A 249 -12.52 21.86 17.56
C GLU A 249 -11.59 23.04 17.90
N ASP A 250 -10.39 22.79 18.40
CA ASP A 250 -9.41 23.83 18.70
C ASP A 250 -8.84 24.40 17.38
N PRO A 251 -8.87 25.72 17.15
CA PRO A 251 -8.22 26.34 16.00
C PRO A 251 -6.72 26.01 15.88
N ALA A 252 -6.07 25.61 16.98
CA ALA A 252 -4.70 25.09 16.96
C ALA A 252 -4.54 23.83 16.11
N PHE A 253 -5.59 23.01 15.97
CA PHE A 253 -5.54 21.76 15.19
C PHE A 253 -5.12 22.02 13.75
N GLY A 254 -5.80 22.95 13.08
CA GLY A 254 -5.51 23.31 11.68
C GLY A 254 -4.11 23.88 11.47
N ARG A 255 -3.58 24.64 12.45
CA ARG A 255 -2.25 25.27 12.37
C ARG A 255 -1.11 24.26 12.23
N LEU A 256 -1.24 23.04 12.76
CA LEU A 256 -0.18 22.03 12.56
C LEU A 256 0.03 21.68 11.07
N PHE A 257 -0.97 21.93 10.23
CA PHE A 257 -0.96 21.64 8.79
C PHE A 257 -0.51 22.83 7.94
N ASP A 258 -0.10 23.96 8.54
CA ASP A 258 0.46 25.13 7.83
C ASP A 258 1.64 24.74 6.92
N ARG A 259 2.41 23.72 7.31
CA ARG A 259 3.56 23.20 6.56
C ARG A 259 3.21 22.59 5.20
N PHE A 260 1.97 22.13 5.03
CA PHE A 260 1.46 21.63 3.74
C PHE A 260 0.73 22.74 2.97
N GLY A 261 0.62 23.92 3.57
CA GLY A 261 -0.09 25.07 3.05
C GLY A 261 0.44 25.54 1.70
N ASP A 262 1.74 25.44 1.43
CA ASP A 262 2.34 25.88 0.16
C ASP A 262 2.12 24.91 -1.01
N ARG A 263 1.66 23.68 -0.74
CA ARG A 263 1.43 22.66 -1.76
C ARG A 263 0.23 23.02 -2.63
N ARG A 264 0.29 22.68 -3.92
CA ARG A 264 -0.82 22.90 -4.86
C ARG A 264 -1.94 21.90 -4.63
N VAL A 265 -1.59 20.67 -4.28
CA VAL A 265 -2.54 19.59 -3.98
C VAL A 265 -2.25 19.02 -2.60
N VAL A 266 -3.23 19.07 -1.71
CA VAL A 266 -3.17 18.42 -0.39
C VAL A 266 -4.22 17.31 -0.35
N MET A 267 -3.77 16.07 -0.21
CA MET A 267 -4.64 14.90 -0.20
C MET A 267 -4.79 14.40 1.23
N LEU A 268 -6.04 14.29 1.69
CA LEU A 268 -6.40 13.85 3.02
C LEU A 268 -7.08 12.48 2.95
N GLY A 269 -6.39 11.49 3.49
CA GLY A 269 -6.81 10.10 3.53
C GLY A 269 -7.85 9.82 4.61
N GLU A 270 -8.30 8.57 4.61
CA GLU A 270 -8.95 7.95 5.76
C GLU A 270 -8.71 6.43 5.71
N ALA A 271 -8.37 5.83 6.86
CA ALA A 271 -8.27 4.38 6.97
C ALA A 271 -9.63 3.69 7.02
N THR A 272 -10.70 4.46 7.31
CA THR A 272 -12.07 3.98 7.17
C THR A 272 -13.02 5.05 6.64
N HIS A 273 -14.03 4.66 5.86
CA HIS A 273 -15.09 5.57 5.39
C HIS A 273 -16.15 5.93 6.43
N GLY A 274 -16.17 5.21 7.56
CA GLY A 274 -17.29 5.23 8.52
C GLY A 274 -16.94 5.82 9.88
N THR A 275 -15.83 6.55 10.00
CA THR A 275 -15.27 7.06 11.27
C THR A 275 -15.47 8.57 11.43
N SER A 276 -16.07 9.00 12.55
CA SER A 276 -16.42 10.40 12.82
C SER A 276 -15.21 11.32 12.90
N GLU A 277 -14.16 10.91 13.62
CA GLU A 277 -12.94 11.70 13.83
C GLU A 277 -12.24 12.04 12.50
N PHE A 278 -12.25 11.13 11.53
CA PHE A 278 -11.63 11.34 10.22
C PHE A 278 -12.37 12.42 9.43
N TYR A 279 -13.72 12.43 9.43
CA TYR A 279 -14.49 13.51 8.81
C TYR A 279 -14.26 14.85 9.50
N GLN A 280 -14.29 14.88 10.83
CA GLN A 280 -14.10 16.11 11.59
C GLN A 280 -12.69 16.69 11.41
N ALA A 281 -11.66 15.84 11.44
CA ALA A 281 -10.28 16.23 11.24
C ALA A 281 -10.02 16.72 9.81
N ARG A 282 -10.48 15.99 8.79
CA ARG A 282 -10.41 16.45 7.39
C ARG A 282 -11.12 17.79 7.20
N ALA A 283 -12.30 17.98 7.82
CA ALA A 283 -13.00 19.26 7.82
C ALA A 283 -12.19 20.36 8.51
N ALA A 284 -11.59 20.11 9.68
CA ALA A 284 -10.74 21.08 10.38
C ALA A 284 -9.52 21.52 9.55
N ILE A 285 -8.81 20.57 8.95
CA ILE A 285 -7.66 20.84 8.08
C ILE A 285 -8.09 21.65 6.87
N THR A 286 -9.15 21.20 6.20
CA THR A 286 -9.64 21.84 4.97
C THR A 286 -10.12 23.26 5.22
N ARG A 287 -10.85 23.51 6.32
CA ARG A 287 -11.25 24.85 6.75
C ARG A 287 -10.05 25.78 6.89
N HIS A 288 -9.03 25.32 7.62
CA HIS A 288 -7.81 26.07 7.87
C HIS A 288 -7.04 26.39 6.57
N LEU A 289 -6.90 25.40 5.67
CA LEU A 289 -6.25 25.58 4.37
C LEU A 289 -7.01 26.57 3.47
N ILE A 290 -8.35 26.55 3.48
CA ILE A 290 -9.17 27.50 2.74
C ILE A 290 -9.02 28.92 3.30
N GLU A 291 -9.06 29.08 4.63
CA GLU A 291 -9.03 30.39 5.29
C GLU A 291 -7.65 31.05 5.25
N HIS A 292 -6.56 30.26 5.29
CA HIS A 292 -5.21 30.78 5.49
C HIS A 292 -4.23 30.53 4.34
N HIS A 293 -4.49 29.55 3.46
CA HIS A 293 -3.51 29.10 2.44
C HIS A 293 -4.02 29.17 0.99
N GLY A 294 -5.19 29.79 0.78
CA GLY A 294 -5.73 30.08 -0.55
C GLY A 294 -6.34 28.88 -1.27
N PHE A 295 -6.63 27.79 -0.56
CA PHE A 295 -7.30 26.63 -1.19
C PHE A 295 -8.71 26.98 -1.62
N ASN A 296 -9.01 26.72 -2.89
CA ASN A 296 -10.26 27.11 -3.54
C ASN A 296 -10.97 25.96 -4.27
N ILE A 297 -10.40 24.76 -4.22
CA ILE A 297 -11.00 23.53 -4.71
C ILE A 297 -11.07 22.52 -3.57
N VAL A 298 -12.25 21.95 -3.33
CA VAL A 298 -12.42 20.74 -2.51
C VAL A 298 -12.92 19.63 -3.44
N ALA A 299 -12.10 18.60 -3.63
CA ALA A 299 -12.42 17.46 -4.48
C ALA A 299 -12.57 16.22 -3.61
N VAL A 300 -13.62 15.41 -3.84
CA VAL A 300 -13.91 14.24 -3.00
C VAL A 300 -14.07 12.97 -3.82
N GLU A 301 -13.81 11.81 -3.21
CA GLU A 301 -14.12 10.47 -3.73
C GLU A 301 -15.64 10.23 -3.73
N ALA A 302 -16.33 10.98 -4.57
CA ALA A 302 -17.77 10.94 -4.74
C ALA A 302 -18.14 11.19 -6.19
N ASP A 303 -19.36 10.80 -6.53
CA ASP A 303 -19.91 11.00 -7.87
C ASP A 303 -20.00 12.48 -8.23
N TRP A 304 -19.59 12.82 -9.46
CA TRP A 304 -19.65 14.20 -9.96
C TRP A 304 -21.04 14.84 -9.86
N PRO A 305 -22.16 14.21 -10.29
CA PRO A 305 -23.48 14.84 -10.25
C PRO A 305 -23.95 15.20 -8.82
N ASP A 306 -23.64 14.34 -7.85
CA ASP A 306 -24.04 14.53 -6.46
C ASP A 306 -23.20 15.65 -5.83
N ALA A 307 -21.89 15.67 -6.09
CA ALA A 307 -21.02 16.76 -5.67
C ALA A 307 -21.38 18.11 -6.33
N ALA A 308 -21.80 18.11 -7.60
CA ALA A 308 -22.25 19.32 -8.29
C ALA A 308 -23.53 19.91 -7.65
N ALA A 309 -24.38 19.09 -7.04
CA ALA A 309 -25.52 19.58 -6.27
C ALA A 309 -25.09 20.27 -4.97
N ILE A 310 -24.10 19.70 -4.25
CA ILE A 310 -23.48 20.32 -3.07
C ILE A 310 -22.82 21.65 -3.44
N ASP A 311 -22.07 21.67 -4.54
CA ASP A 311 -21.38 22.85 -5.03
C ASP A 311 -22.34 24.02 -5.32
N ARG A 312 -23.44 23.76 -6.02
CA ARG A 312 -24.48 24.78 -6.27
C ARG A 312 -25.05 25.32 -4.98
N TYR A 313 -25.24 24.46 -3.97
CA TYR A 313 -25.70 24.90 -2.66
C TYR A 313 -24.67 25.78 -1.92
N ILE A 314 -23.41 25.38 -1.85
CA ILE A 314 -22.40 26.15 -1.12
C ILE A 314 -22.05 27.47 -1.83
N ARG A 315 -22.19 27.54 -3.15
CA ARG A 315 -22.00 28.77 -3.95
C ARG A 315 -23.30 29.57 -4.12
N GLN A 316 -24.37 29.20 -3.41
CA GLN A 316 -25.66 29.89 -3.37
C GLN A 316 -26.32 30.09 -4.75
N ARG A 317 -26.17 29.11 -5.64
CA ARG A 317 -26.79 29.07 -6.96
C ARG A 317 -28.20 28.47 -6.87
N SER A 318 -28.99 28.59 -7.94
CA SER A 318 -30.38 28.10 -7.94
C SER A 318 -30.45 26.61 -7.57
N ALA A 319 -31.28 26.30 -6.57
CA ALA A 319 -31.42 24.94 -6.05
C ALA A 319 -32.10 24.04 -7.10
N GLN A 320 -31.54 22.85 -7.33
CA GLN A 320 -32.23 21.76 -8.01
C GLN A 320 -33.04 20.93 -7.00
N ASN A 321 -33.88 20.02 -7.47
CA ASN A 321 -34.50 19.02 -6.59
C ASN A 321 -33.39 18.15 -5.99
N THR A 322 -33.16 18.31 -4.69
CA THR A 322 -32.00 17.74 -4.01
C THR A 322 -32.30 16.46 -3.22
N ALA A 323 -33.55 15.99 -3.27
CA ALA A 323 -34.01 14.80 -2.57
C ALA A 323 -33.25 13.51 -2.94
N GLU A 324 -32.47 13.51 -4.04
CA GLU A 324 -31.85 12.30 -4.60
C GLU A 324 -30.33 12.19 -4.39
N ILE A 325 -29.67 13.14 -3.71
CA ILE A 325 -28.20 13.13 -3.62
C ILE A 325 -27.67 12.09 -2.63
N PHE A 326 -26.59 11.41 -2.99
CA PHE A 326 -25.92 10.36 -2.20
C PHE A 326 -26.86 9.25 -1.70
N ARG A 327 -27.89 8.92 -2.50
CA ARG A 327 -28.87 7.86 -2.18
C ARG A 327 -28.44 6.46 -2.58
N ARG A 328 -27.40 6.32 -3.40
CA ARG A 328 -26.84 5.00 -3.73
C ARG A 328 -25.99 4.48 -2.58
N PHE A 329 -25.83 3.17 -2.50
CA PHE A 329 -24.87 2.54 -1.62
C PHE A 329 -23.43 3.07 -1.89
N PRO A 330 -22.65 3.36 -0.84
CA PRO A 330 -23.07 3.47 0.57
C PRO A 330 -23.83 4.78 0.85
N ARG A 331 -25.05 4.68 1.37
CA ARG A 331 -25.88 5.88 1.63
C ARG A 331 -25.29 6.80 2.69
N TRP A 332 -24.61 6.24 3.69
CA TRP A 332 -24.18 6.95 4.90
C TRP A 332 -22.83 7.66 4.74
N MET A 333 -22.02 7.27 3.74
CA MET A 333 -20.64 7.77 3.60
C MET A 333 -20.62 9.29 3.50
N TRP A 334 -21.41 9.87 2.60
CA TRP A 334 -21.55 11.32 2.51
C TRP A 334 -22.82 11.85 3.23
N ARG A 335 -23.83 11.01 3.48
CA ARG A 335 -25.03 11.40 4.25
C ARG A 335 -24.85 11.21 5.74
N ASN A 336 -24.03 12.06 6.34
CA ASN A 336 -23.77 12.05 7.78
C ASN A 336 -23.69 13.47 8.37
N ALA A 337 -23.81 13.56 9.70
CA ALA A 337 -23.85 14.82 10.42
C ALA A 337 -22.52 15.59 10.32
N GLU A 338 -21.39 14.90 10.34
CA GLU A 338 -20.05 15.49 10.27
C GLU A 338 -19.83 16.19 8.92
N PHE A 339 -20.14 15.53 7.81
CA PHE A 339 -20.05 16.09 6.47
C PHE A 339 -21.08 17.20 6.23
N SER A 340 -22.32 17.02 6.72
CA SER A 340 -23.35 18.06 6.64
C SER A 340 -22.92 19.36 7.32
N ALA A 341 -22.30 19.26 8.52
CA ALA A 341 -21.76 20.42 9.22
C ALA A 341 -20.63 21.12 8.42
N PHE A 342 -19.77 20.35 7.75
CA PHE A 342 -18.75 20.92 6.88
C PHE A 342 -19.34 21.63 5.65
N VAL A 343 -20.35 21.04 5.00
CA VAL A 343 -21.06 21.66 3.87
C VAL A 343 -21.75 22.96 4.29
N ALA A 344 -22.40 22.99 5.46
CA ALA A 344 -23.00 24.20 6.01
C ALA A 344 -21.96 25.30 6.26
N TRP A 345 -20.82 24.95 6.84
CA TRP A 345 -19.70 25.88 7.02
C TRP A 345 -19.17 26.41 5.69
N MET A 346 -19.00 25.56 4.66
CA MET A 346 -18.54 26.00 3.34
C MET A 346 -19.49 27.01 2.71
N ARG A 347 -20.80 26.79 2.83
CA ARG A 347 -21.82 27.75 2.36
C ARG A 347 -21.71 29.08 3.06
N GLU A 348 -21.52 29.07 4.37
CA GLU A 348 -21.34 30.29 5.16
C GLU A 348 -20.06 31.03 4.73
N SER A 349 -18.94 30.31 4.64
CA SER A 349 -17.63 30.84 4.23
C SER A 349 -17.69 31.47 2.84
N ASN A 350 -18.29 30.79 1.86
CA ASN A 350 -18.50 31.32 0.51
C ASN A 350 -19.46 32.52 0.48
N GLY A 351 -20.45 32.55 1.37
CA GLY A 351 -21.37 33.68 1.52
C GLY A 351 -20.70 34.95 2.02
N ARG A 352 -19.56 34.84 2.71
CA ARG A 352 -18.75 36.00 3.15
C ARG A 352 -17.86 36.56 2.03
N LYS A 353 -17.66 35.81 0.94
CA LYS A 353 -16.80 36.23 -0.18
C LYS A 353 -17.62 37.03 -1.19
N ALA A 354 -17.26 38.30 -1.37
CA ALA A 354 -17.96 39.21 -2.28
C ALA A 354 -17.73 38.89 -3.77
N ASP A 355 -16.55 38.35 -4.10
CA ASP A 355 -16.19 37.96 -5.46
C ASP A 355 -16.48 36.46 -5.67
N PRO A 356 -17.39 36.10 -6.60
CA PRO A 356 -17.66 34.71 -6.97
C PRO A 356 -16.42 33.93 -7.45
N ALA A 357 -15.39 34.61 -7.99
CA ALA A 357 -14.17 33.97 -8.43
C ALA A 357 -13.30 33.46 -7.27
N LEU A 358 -13.46 34.04 -6.07
CA LEU A 358 -12.75 33.63 -4.85
C LEU A 358 -13.49 32.52 -4.08
N GLN A 359 -14.72 32.21 -4.47
CA GLN A 359 -15.50 31.16 -3.83
C GLN A 359 -14.83 29.80 -4.01
N THR A 360 -14.84 29.02 -2.93
CA THR A 360 -14.37 27.65 -2.95
C THR A 360 -15.40 26.79 -3.66
N ALA A 361 -14.96 26.00 -4.64
CA ALA A 361 -15.80 25.08 -5.38
C ALA A 361 -15.65 23.64 -4.87
N PHE A 362 -16.71 22.85 -5.03
CA PHE A 362 -16.78 21.47 -4.57
C PHE A 362 -16.99 20.52 -5.75
N TYR A 363 -16.19 19.46 -5.85
CA TYR A 363 -16.23 18.55 -7.00
C TYR A 363 -16.12 17.09 -6.56
N GLY A 364 -16.77 16.20 -7.31
CA GLY A 364 -16.66 14.76 -7.13
C GLY A 364 -15.71 14.20 -8.18
N LEU A 365 -14.77 13.34 -7.81
CA LEU A 365 -13.79 12.78 -8.75
C LEU A 365 -14.23 11.44 -9.36
N ASP A 366 -15.25 10.79 -8.79
CA ASP A 366 -15.53 9.38 -9.02
C ASP A 366 -16.49 9.12 -10.21
N LEU A 367 -16.54 7.85 -10.65
CA LEU A 367 -17.11 7.40 -11.93
C LEU A 367 -18.48 6.70 -11.86
N TYR A 368 -19.07 6.53 -10.68
CA TYR A 368 -20.14 5.56 -10.54
C TYR A 368 -21.51 6.07 -11.06
N ASN A 369 -21.84 7.37 -11.06
CA ASN A 369 -23.22 7.85 -11.37
C ASN A 369 -23.49 8.11 -12.87
N MET A 370 -23.82 7.05 -13.62
CA MET A 370 -24.17 7.11 -15.05
C MET A 370 -25.50 7.85 -15.33
N SER A 371 -26.56 7.55 -14.57
CA SER A 371 -27.89 8.13 -14.78
C SER A 371 -27.93 9.64 -14.49
N GLY A 372 -27.28 10.09 -13.40
CA GLY A 372 -27.13 11.51 -13.07
C GLY A 372 -26.31 12.27 -14.12
N SER A 373 -25.32 11.62 -14.71
CA SER A 373 -24.49 12.21 -15.77
C SER A 373 -25.27 12.38 -17.08
N ILE A 374 -26.08 11.39 -17.48
CA ILE A 374 -27.00 11.50 -18.61
C ILE A 374 -27.98 12.66 -18.41
N ALA A 375 -28.63 12.73 -17.23
CA ALA A 375 -29.59 13.79 -16.92
C ALA A 375 -28.96 15.19 -16.97
N THR A 376 -27.72 15.34 -16.51
CA THR A 376 -26.99 16.61 -16.53
C THR A 376 -26.68 17.07 -17.96
N VAL A 377 -26.19 16.16 -18.82
CA VAL A 377 -25.92 16.48 -20.24
C VAL A 377 -27.20 16.84 -20.98
N LEU A 378 -28.27 16.06 -20.82
CA LEU A 378 -29.54 16.32 -21.49
C LEU A 378 -30.14 17.66 -21.07
N LYS A 379 -30.06 18.02 -19.77
CA LYS A 379 -30.54 19.30 -19.27
C LYS A 379 -29.80 20.50 -19.86
N TYR A 380 -28.47 20.39 -19.99
CA TYR A 380 -27.67 21.44 -20.62
C TYR A 380 -28.04 21.61 -22.10
N LEU A 381 -28.13 20.50 -22.84
CA LEU A 381 -28.48 20.51 -24.25
C LEU A 381 -29.91 21.00 -24.47
N ASP A 382 -30.89 20.60 -23.64
CA ASP A 382 -32.27 21.10 -23.76
C ASP A 382 -32.37 22.63 -23.68
N LYS A 383 -31.43 23.27 -22.96
CA LYS A 383 -31.36 24.73 -22.79
C LYS A 383 -30.57 25.40 -23.92
N THR A 384 -29.52 24.76 -24.43
CA THR A 384 -28.53 25.37 -25.34
C THR A 384 -28.69 24.94 -26.79
N ASP A 385 -28.99 23.67 -27.04
CA ASP A 385 -29.20 23.07 -28.36
C ASP A 385 -30.23 21.91 -28.27
N PRO A 386 -31.54 22.23 -28.42
CA PRO A 386 -32.62 21.24 -28.33
C PRO A 386 -32.54 20.13 -29.38
N ASP A 387 -31.95 20.41 -30.55
CA ASP A 387 -31.78 19.42 -31.62
C ASP A 387 -30.67 18.42 -31.24
N ALA A 388 -29.56 18.91 -30.68
CA ALA A 388 -28.54 18.04 -30.07
C ALA A 388 -29.08 17.27 -28.86
N ALA A 389 -30.00 17.83 -28.08
CA ALA A 389 -30.66 17.14 -26.98
C ALA A 389 -31.53 15.96 -27.47
N ALA A 390 -32.21 16.11 -28.61
CA ALA A 390 -32.97 15.02 -29.23
C ALA A 390 -32.04 13.88 -29.70
N ILE A 391 -30.92 14.22 -30.32
CA ILE A 391 -29.89 13.25 -30.75
C ILE A 391 -29.25 12.55 -29.54
N ALA A 392 -28.93 13.29 -28.48
CA ALA A 392 -28.36 12.72 -27.26
C ALA A 392 -29.32 11.73 -26.59
N ARG A 393 -30.64 12.01 -26.57
CA ARG A 393 -31.66 11.05 -26.08
C ARG A 393 -31.70 9.76 -26.89
N GLU A 394 -31.58 9.86 -28.21
CA GLU A 394 -31.51 8.68 -29.08
C GLU A 394 -30.24 7.86 -28.81
N ARG A 395 -29.08 8.54 -28.71
CA ARG A 395 -27.77 7.92 -28.44
C ARG A 395 -27.69 7.26 -27.07
N TYR A 396 -28.28 7.88 -26.03
CA TYR A 396 -28.33 7.30 -24.68
C TYR A 396 -29.44 6.28 -24.50
N GLY A 397 -30.39 6.17 -25.44
CA GLY A 397 -31.56 5.30 -25.33
C GLY A 397 -31.25 3.83 -25.08
N CYS A 398 -30.08 3.35 -25.50
CA CYS A 398 -29.64 1.98 -25.24
C CYS A 398 -29.06 1.75 -23.82
N LEU A 399 -28.66 2.81 -23.10
CA LEU A 399 -28.16 2.76 -21.72
C LEU A 399 -29.30 2.82 -20.69
N THR A 400 -30.43 3.42 -21.06
CA THR A 400 -31.59 3.70 -20.19
C THR A 400 -32.14 2.49 -19.42
N PRO A 401 -32.23 1.27 -19.98
CA PRO A 401 -32.78 0.12 -19.24
C PRO A 401 -31.91 -0.36 -18.07
N TRP A 402 -30.63 -0.02 -18.05
CA TRP A 402 -29.63 -0.62 -17.15
C TRP A 402 -28.86 0.40 -16.31
N GLN A 403 -29.17 1.69 -16.47
CA GLN A 403 -28.52 2.83 -15.81
C GLN A 403 -28.51 2.77 -14.28
N ASN A 404 -29.35 1.91 -13.68
CA ASN A 404 -29.48 1.74 -12.22
C ASN A 404 -28.78 0.48 -11.69
N ASP A 405 -28.25 -0.41 -12.54
CA ASP A 405 -27.58 -1.67 -12.13
C ASP A 405 -26.32 -1.95 -12.98
N PRO A 406 -25.13 -1.58 -12.47
CA PRO A 406 -23.82 -1.86 -13.07
C PRO A 406 -23.55 -3.31 -13.46
N ALA A 407 -24.01 -4.26 -12.64
CA ALA A 407 -23.73 -5.68 -12.84
C ALA A 407 -24.55 -6.24 -14.01
N THR A 408 -25.76 -5.72 -14.21
CA THR A 408 -26.61 -6.10 -15.33
C THR A 408 -26.17 -5.43 -16.63
N TYR A 409 -25.70 -4.17 -16.58
CA TYR A 409 -25.06 -3.51 -17.72
C TYR A 409 -23.83 -4.28 -18.23
N GLY A 410 -22.90 -4.63 -17.33
CA GLY A 410 -21.69 -5.36 -17.68
C GLY A 410 -21.96 -6.70 -18.39
N ARG A 411 -23.04 -7.40 -18.02
CA ARG A 411 -23.50 -8.63 -18.71
C ARG A 411 -24.12 -8.35 -20.07
N ALA A 412 -24.93 -7.30 -20.20
CA ALA A 412 -25.60 -6.93 -21.45
C ALA A 412 -24.61 -6.43 -22.53
N ALA A 413 -23.56 -5.71 -22.12
CA ALA A 413 -22.49 -5.19 -22.98
C ALA A 413 -21.67 -6.28 -23.70
N LEU A 414 -21.79 -7.55 -23.28
CA LEU A 414 -21.14 -8.71 -23.91
C LEU A 414 -21.90 -9.23 -25.14
N SER A 415 -23.12 -8.77 -25.37
CA SER A 415 -23.92 -9.19 -26.53
C SER A 415 -23.42 -8.49 -27.80
N SER A 416 -23.41 -9.21 -28.93
CA SER A 416 -22.87 -8.73 -30.21
C SER A 416 -23.56 -7.48 -30.78
N GLY A 417 -24.76 -7.14 -30.29
CA GLY A 417 -25.50 -5.93 -30.65
C GLY A 417 -25.12 -4.66 -29.88
N TYR A 418 -24.26 -4.73 -28.85
CA TYR A 418 -23.97 -3.60 -27.94
C TYR A 418 -22.81 -2.70 -28.35
N ARG A 419 -21.99 -3.13 -29.32
CA ARG A 419 -20.80 -2.39 -29.78
C ARG A 419 -21.12 -1.01 -30.38
N THR A 420 -22.37 -0.77 -30.78
CA THR A 420 -22.87 0.48 -31.38
C THR A 420 -23.11 1.60 -30.36
N CYS A 421 -23.30 1.29 -29.08
CA CYS A 421 -23.61 2.29 -28.04
C CYS A 421 -22.37 3.07 -27.57
N GLU A 422 -21.21 2.42 -27.47
CA GLU A 422 -19.94 3.08 -27.10
C GLU A 422 -19.57 4.18 -28.10
N GLU A 423 -19.65 3.87 -29.41
CA GLU A 423 -19.35 4.84 -30.46
C GLU A 423 -20.29 6.06 -30.40
N ALA A 424 -21.57 5.83 -30.10
CA ALA A 424 -22.56 6.89 -29.95
C ALA A 424 -22.28 7.80 -28.72
N VAL A 425 -21.87 7.23 -27.58
CA VAL A 425 -21.51 7.98 -26.37
C VAL A 425 -20.22 8.79 -26.57
N LEU A 426 -19.19 8.17 -27.16
CA LEU A 426 -17.94 8.84 -27.50
C LEU A 426 -18.16 9.95 -28.51
N GLN A 427 -19.05 9.75 -29.49
CA GLN A 427 -19.42 10.78 -30.45
C GLN A 427 -20.13 11.95 -29.76
N GLN A 428 -21.04 11.70 -28.83
CA GLN A 428 -21.69 12.76 -28.05
C GLN A 428 -20.69 13.58 -27.22
N CYS A 429 -19.67 12.93 -26.64
CA CYS A 429 -18.59 13.62 -25.93
C CYS A 429 -17.75 14.50 -26.89
N ARG A 430 -17.43 13.97 -28.07
CA ARG A 430 -16.69 14.71 -29.11
C ARG A 430 -17.47 15.92 -29.61
N ASP A 431 -18.78 15.76 -29.82
CA ASP A 431 -19.65 16.84 -30.30
C ASP A 431 -19.71 17.99 -29.26
N LEU A 432 -19.84 17.67 -27.96
CA LEU A 432 -19.76 18.66 -26.87
C LEU A 432 -18.39 19.36 -26.77
N LEU A 433 -17.30 18.61 -26.93
CA LEU A 433 -15.93 19.17 -26.95
C LEU A 433 -15.72 20.07 -28.17
N GLN A 434 -16.30 19.73 -29.31
CA GLN A 434 -16.22 20.51 -30.54
C GLN A 434 -17.02 21.81 -30.43
N GLN A 435 -18.17 21.78 -29.77
CA GLN A 435 -18.98 22.97 -29.47
C GLN A 435 -18.19 24.03 -28.67
N ARG A 436 -17.31 23.62 -27.74
CA ARG A 436 -16.39 24.51 -26.98
C ARG A 436 -15.45 25.31 -27.88
N LEU A 437 -14.97 24.68 -28.95
CA LEU A 437 -14.02 25.31 -29.89
C LEU A 437 -14.71 26.38 -30.75
N THR A 438 -16.02 26.27 -30.94
CA THR A 438 -16.83 27.18 -31.76
C THR A 438 -17.53 28.29 -30.99
N GLU A 439 -18.02 28.03 -29.77
CA GLU A 439 -18.90 28.98 -29.05
C GLU A 439 -18.20 29.75 -27.91
N GLY A 440 -16.96 29.38 -27.56
CA GLY A 440 -16.23 29.98 -26.43
C GLY A 440 -16.70 29.43 -25.07
N PRO A 441 -16.03 29.78 -23.96
CA PRO A 441 -16.25 29.14 -22.67
C PRO A 441 -17.54 29.63 -22.00
N ASP A 442 -18.61 28.84 -22.07
CA ASP A 442 -19.85 29.06 -21.33
C ASP A 442 -19.74 28.60 -19.86
N GLY A 443 -18.83 29.22 -19.09
CA GLY A 443 -18.80 29.17 -17.63
C GLY A 443 -18.85 27.78 -16.95
N ASP A 444 -19.27 27.76 -15.68
CA ASP A 444 -19.35 26.54 -14.86
C ASP A 444 -20.44 25.54 -15.32
N GLU A 445 -21.51 25.98 -16.00
CA GLU A 445 -22.56 25.09 -16.51
C GLU A 445 -22.04 24.20 -17.66
N PHE A 446 -21.20 24.76 -18.54
CA PHE A 446 -20.52 23.97 -19.57
C PHE A 446 -19.52 22.99 -18.96
N LEU A 447 -18.76 23.41 -17.94
CA LEU A 447 -17.83 22.51 -17.23
C LEU A 447 -18.57 21.29 -16.65
N ASP A 448 -19.71 21.50 -15.99
CA ASP A 448 -20.55 20.43 -15.48
C ASP A 448 -21.02 19.47 -16.60
N ALA A 449 -21.46 20.01 -17.73
CA ALA A 449 -21.96 19.23 -18.85
C ALA A 449 -20.84 18.43 -19.57
N ALA A 450 -19.70 19.08 -19.84
CA ALA A 450 -18.55 18.46 -20.47
C ALA A 450 -17.95 17.36 -19.60
N GLN A 451 -17.83 17.61 -18.29
CA GLN A 451 -17.35 16.59 -17.36
C GLN A 451 -18.35 15.45 -17.20
N SER A 452 -19.65 15.72 -17.17
CA SER A 452 -20.69 14.67 -17.13
C SER A 452 -20.66 13.79 -18.39
N ALA A 453 -20.36 14.36 -19.56
CA ALA A 453 -20.15 13.59 -20.78
C ALA A 453 -18.89 12.71 -20.69
N LYS A 454 -17.74 13.27 -20.24
CA LYS A 454 -16.51 12.51 -20.04
C LYS A 454 -16.71 11.37 -19.02
N LEU A 455 -17.46 11.63 -17.95
CA LEU A 455 -17.86 10.64 -16.95
C LEU A 455 -18.65 9.53 -17.61
N LEU A 456 -19.66 9.85 -18.43
CA LEU A 456 -20.48 8.85 -19.12
C LEU A 456 -19.67 7.90 -20.00
N ALA A 457 -18.76 8.45 -20.83
CA ALA A 457 -17.87 7.63 -21.66
C ALA A 457 -16.92 6.75 -20.82
N SER A 458 -16.41 7.29 -19.71
CA SER A 458 -15.48 6.57 -18.83
C SER A 458 -16.20 5.51 -18.00
N ALA A 459 -17.42 5.78 -17.53
CA ALA A 459 -18.28 4.87 -16.79
C ALA A 459 -18.76 3.70 -17.65
N GLU A 460 -19.11 3.95 -18.92
CA GLU A 460 -19.41 2.90 -19.91
C GLU A 460 -18.26 1.89 -20.00
N ARG A 461 -17.04 2.41 -20.24
CA ARG A 461 -15.82 1.62 -20.36
C ARG A 461 -15.50 0.89 -19.05
N TYR A 462 -15.65 1.57 -17.91
CA TYR A 462 -15.44 1.01 -16.58
C TYR A 462 -16.37 -0.17 -16.31
N TYR A 463 -17.68 -0.03 -16.54
CA TYR A 463 -18.64 -1.11 -16.30
C TYR A 463 -18.43 -2.32 -17.22
N ARG A 464 -17.96 -2.09 -18.44
CA ARG A 464 -17.54 -3.17 -19.33
C ARG A 464 -16.31 -3.91 -18.79
N ILE A 465 -15.26 -3.17 -18.37
CA ILE A 465 -14.01 -3.74 -17.87
C ILE A 465 -14.19 -4.47 -16.54
N MET A 466 -15.07 -3.98 -15.66
CA MET A 466 -15.39 -4.60 -14.37
C MET A 466 -15.80 -6.08 -14.51
N TYR A 467 -16.35 -6.49 -15.66
CA TYR A 467 -16.69 -7.88 -15.94
C TYR A 467 -15.48 -8.75 -16.38
N TYR A 468 -14.45 -8.14 -16.97
CA TYR A 468 -13.27 -8.84 -17.49
C TYR A 468 -12.09 -8.92 -16.51
N GLY A 469 -12.09 -8.13 -15.41
CA GLY A 469 -11.11 -8.25 -14.31
C GLY A 469 -10.96 -6.98 -13.45
N GLY A 470 -10.82 -7.16 -12.13
CA GLY A 470 -10.82 -6.06 -11.15
C GLY A 470 -9.68 -5.03 -11.30
N ARG A 471 -8.45 -5.48 -11.64
CA ARG A 471 -7.27 -4.61 -11.75
C ARG A 471 -7.38 -3.51 -12.81
N HIS A 472 -7.92 -3.86 -13.98
CA HIS A 472 -8.09 -2.90 -15.08
C HIS A 472 -9.20 -1.88 -14.77
N ALA A 473 -10.20 -2.26 -13.98
CA ALA A 473 -11.24 -1.35 -13.52
C ALA A 473 -10.69 -0.36 -12.49
N TRP A 474 -9.85 -0.84 -11.55
CA TRP A 474 -9.16 0.00 -10.57
C TRP A 474 -8.30 1.08 -11.25
N ASN A 475 -7.38 0.68 -12.12
CA ASN A 475 -6.47 1.61 -12.80
C ASN A 475 -7.21 2.66 -13.63
N LEU A 476 -8.31 2.27 -14.29
CA LEU A 476 -9.14 3.20 -15.04
C LEU A 476 -9.81 4.23 -14.11
N ARG A 477 -10.31 3.80 -12.95
CA ARG A 477 -10.98 4.66 -11.98
C ARG A 477 -10.04 5.72 -11.41
N ASP A 478 -8.88 5.31 -10.90
CA ASP A 478 -7.91 6.24 -10.31
C ASP A 478 -7.26 7.13 -11.36
N SER A 479 -7.01 6.63 -12.58
CA SER A 479 -6.54 7.47 -13.69
C SER A 479 -7.54 8.56 -14.05
N TYR A 480 -8.83 8.24 -14.07
CA TYR A 480 -9.88 9.22 -14.32
C TYR A 480 -9.99 10.26 -13.20
N MET A 481 -9.90 9.85 -11.93
CA MET A 481 -9.86 10.78 -10.80
C MET A 481 -8.71 11.77 -10.93
N ALA A 482 -7.51 11.28 -11.29
CA ALA A 482 -6.32 12.11 -11.48
C ALA A 482 -6.48 13.09 -12.65
N GLU A 483 -6.98 12.63 -13.80
CA GLU A 483 -7.28 13.49 -14.95
C GLU A 483 -8.34 14.55 -14.65
N THR A 484 -9.37 14.19 -13.88
CA THR A 484 -10.41 15.14 -13.49
C THR A 484 -9.84 16.22 -12.59
N LEU A 485 -9.01 15.84 -11.61
CA LEU A 485 -8.34 16.79 -10.73
C LEU A 485 -7.41 17.75 -11.51
N GLU A 486 -6.63 17.22 -12.44
CA GLU A 486 -5.76 18.02 -13.31
C GLU A 486 -6.57 19.03 -14.13
N HIS A 487 -7.66 18.59 -14.76
CA HIS A 487 -8.55 19.50 -15.49
C HIS A 487 -9.19 20.57 -14.62
N LEU A 488 -9.55 20.25 -13.36
CA LEU A 488 -10.10 21.21 -12.41
C LEU A 488 -9.09 22.30 -12.04
N LEU A 489 -7.84 21.90 -11.80
CA LEU A 489 -6.74 22.81 -11.52
C LEU A 489 -6.47 23.71 -12.73
N ASP A 490 -6.39 23.13 -13.93
CA ASP A 490 -6.14 23.89 -15.17
C ASP A 490 -7.28 24.86 -15.50
N ALA A 491 -8.53 24.45 -15.30
CA ALA A 491 -9.71 25.30 -15.54
C ALA A 491 -9.77 26.52 -14.62
N ARG A 492 -9.26 26.39 -13.38
CA ARG A 492 -9.18 27.48 -12.39
C ARG A 492 -7.94 28.33 -12.57
N GLY A 493 -6.88 27.79 -13.17
CA GLY A 493 -5.64 28.49 -13.49
C GLY A 493 -4.45 28.03 -12.64
N PRO A 494 -3.26 28.61 -12.89
CA PRO A 494 -2.00 28.15 -12.29
C PRO A 494 -1.96 28.29 -10.76
N ASP A 495 -2.65 29.30 -10.20
CA ASP A 495 -2.69 29.56 -8.76
C ASP A 495 -3.75 28.74 -8.02
N ALA A 496 -4.46 27.84 -8.71
CA ALA A 496 -5.50 27.01 -8.12
C ALA A 496 -4.91 25.95 -7.19
N LYS A 497 -5.52 25.78 -6.01
CA LYS A 497 -5.07 24.83 -4.98
C LYS A 497 -6.23 23.97 -4.51
N ALA A 498 -5.98 22.66 -4.46
CA ALA A 498 -7.00 21.66 -4.20
C ALA A 498 -6.73 20.87 -2.92
N VAL A 499 -7.77 20.71 -2.11
CA VAL A 499 -7.81 19.69 -1.06
C VAL A 499 -8.60 18.50 -1.58
N VAL A 500 -8.02 17.30 -1.54
CA VAL A 500 -8.62 16.06 -2.03
C VAL A 500 -8.98 15.18 -0.85
N TRP A 501 -10.23 14.72 -0.73
CA TRP A 501 -10.64 13.72 0.27
C TRP A 501 -10.93 12.39 -0.42
N ALA A 502 -10.15 11.37 -0.12
CA ALA A 502 -10.38 10.02 -0.60
C ALA A 502 -9.82 9.01 0.40
N HIS A 503 -10.15 7.74 0.24
CA HIS A 503 -9.61 6.68 1.09
C HIS A 503 -8.07 6.61 1.03
N ASN A 504 -7.42 6.13 2.09
CA ASN A 504 -5.97 5.91 2.12
C ASN A 504 -5.46 5.11 0.90
N SER A 505 -6.24 4.11 0.46
CA SER A 505 -5.93 3.30 -0.73
C SER A 505 -5.84 4.10 -2.03
N HIS A 506 -6.53 5.24 -2.11
CA HIS A 506 -6.47 6.14 -3.26
C HIS A 506 -5.35 7.17 -3.15
N ILE A 507 -5.09 7.70 -1.96
CA ILE A 507 -4.20 8.86 -1.79
C ILE A 507 -2.75 8.54 -1.43
N GLY A 508 -2.45 7.35 -0.91
CA GLY A 508 -1.08 6.91 -0.69
C GLY A 508 -0.35 6.68 -2.03
N ASP A 509 0.96 6.49 -2.02
CA ASP A 509 1.70 6.13 -3.25
C ASP A 509 1.73 4.62 -3.45
N ALA A 510 0.90 4.13 -4.39
CA ALA A 510 0.73 2.69 -4.64
C ALA A 510 2.04 1.95 -4.98
N ARG A 511 3.09 2.64 -5.48
CA ARG A 511 4.40 2.02 -5.75
C ARG A 511 5.04 1.40 -4.52
N HIS A 512 4.61 1.83 -3.33
CA HIS A 512 5.14 1.44 -2.04
C HIS A 512 4.16 0.58 -1.23
N THR A 513 3.15 0.01 -1.88
CA THR A 513 2.17 -0.90 -1.31
C THR A 513 2.02 -2.17 -2.15
N ASP A 514 1.33 -3.18 -1.62
CA ASP A 514 0.97 -4.37 -2.40
C ASP A 514 0.17 -4.02 -3.67
N MET A 515 -0.57 -2.91 -3.71
CA MET A 515 -1.28 -2.47 -4.90
C MET A 515 -0.33 -2.30 -6.10
N GLY A 516 0.72 -1.52 -5.95
CA GLY A 516 1.69 -1.31 -7.04
C GLY A 516 2.65 -2.48 -7.21
N VAL A 517 3.13 -3.07 -6.11
CA VAL A 517 4.18 -4.11 -6.13
C VAL A 517 3.64 -5.47 -6.56
N VAL A 518 2.46 -5.85 -6.09
CA VAL A 518 1.87 -7.19 -6.30
C VAL A 518 0.78 -7.16 -7.36
N HIS A 519 -0.03 -6.10 -7.41
CA HIS A 519 -1.20 -6.04 -8.27
C HIS A 519 -1.01 -5.21 -9.55
N GLU A 520 0.10 -4.50 -9.72
CA GLU A 520 0.33 -3.55 -10.82
C GLU A 520 -0.79 -2.48 -10.90
N GLU A 521 -1.35 -2.16 -9.75
CA GLU A 521 -2.39 -1.15 -9.60
C GLU A 521 -1.76 0.22 -9.39
N VAL A 522 -2.36 1.24 -9.99
CA VAL A 522 -2.04 2.65 -9.75
C VAL A 522 -3.13 3.29 -8.94
N ASN A 523 -2.79 4.33 -8.17
CA ASN A 523 -3.77 5.10 -7.44
C ASN A 523 -3.58 6.62 -7.63
N LEU A 524 -4.59 7.37 -7.20
CA LEU A 524 -4.64 8.83 -7.33
C LEU A 524 -3.39 9.50 -6.73
N GLY A 525 -2.93 9.08 -5.55
CA GLY A 525 -1.76 9.62 -4.86
C GLY A 525 -0.48 9.48 -5.67
N GLN A 526 -0.20 8.28 -6.17
CA GLN A 526 0.92 8.04 -7.08
C GLN A 526 0.83 8.94 -8.32
N LEU A 527 -0.33 9.00 -8.97
CA LEU A 527 -0.52 9.76 -10.20
C LEU A 527 -0.38 11.27 -9.97
N CYS A 528 -0.88 11.80 -8.85
CA CYS A 528 -0.70 13.19 -8.46
C CYS A 528 0.77 13.52 -8.22
N ARG A 529 1.52 12.66 -7.51
CA ARG A 529 2.97 12.85 -7.32
C ARG A 529 3.76 12.83 -8.62
N GLN A 530 3.32 12.04 -9.61
CA GLN A 530 3.94 12.00 -10.93
C GLN A 530 3.61 13.22 -11.80
N ARG A 531 2.40 13.77 -11.68
CA ARG A 531 1.95 14.94 -12.49
C ARG A 531 2.34 16.28 -11.88
N PHE A 532 2.34 16.37 -10.55
CA PHE A 532 2.60 17.58 -9.76
C PHE A 532 3.75 17.33 -8.79
N GLU A 533 4.92 16.97 -9.34
CA GLU A 533 6.12 16.63 -8.57
C GLU A 533 6.52 17.79 -7.64
N GLY A 534 6.69 17.50 -6.34
CA GLY A 534 7.01 18.52 -5.34
C GLY A 534 5.86 19.49 -4.99
N GLU A 535 4.72 19.40 -5.67
CA GLU A 535 3.54 20.24 -5.43
C GLU A 535 2.39 19.49 -4.74
N THR A 536 2.54 18.18 -4.53
CA THR A 536 1.56 17.32 -3.84
C THR A 536 2.03 16.98 -2.42
N ALA A 537 1.13 17.03 -1.45
CA ALA A 537 1.30 16.37 -0.15
C ALA A 537 0.17 15.39 0.12
N ALA A 538 0.50 14.16 0.49
CA ALA A 538 -0.43 13.11 0.88
C ALA A 538 -0.37 12.89 2.39
N ILE A 539 -1.53 12.94 3.06
CA ILE A 539 -1.65 12.81 4.50
C ILE A 539 -2.59 11.65 4.81
N GLY A 540 -2.03 10.53 5.27
CA GLY A 540 -2.78 9.35 5.66
C GLY A 540 -3.39 9.49 7.06
N PHE A 541 -4.42 8.70 7.35
CA PHE A 541 -5.06 8.65 8.68
C PHE A 541 -5.12 7.21 9.18
N GLY A 542 -5.03 6.99 10.49
CA GLY A 542 -5.08 5.65 11.08
C GLY A 542 -5.74 5.59 12.45
N THR A 543 -6.13 4.37 12.85
CA THR A 543 -6.69 4.06 14.17
C THR A 543 -6.36 2.66 14.65
N HIS A 544 -6.25 2.47 15.97
CA HIS A 544 -6.00 1.16 16.57
C HIS A 544 -7.29 0.35 16.70
N ASP A 545 -8.33 0.94 17.29
CA ASP A 545 -9.62 0.30 17.55
C ASP A 545 -10.78 1.31 17.62
N GLY A 546 -11.94 0.82 18.06
CA GLY A 546 -13.16 1.61 18.23
C GLY A 546 -14.31 1.06 17.41
N GLN A 547 -15.10 1.94 16.81
CA GLN A 547 -16.31 1.58 16.08
C GLN A 547 -16.39 2.31 14.74
N VAL A 548 -16.95 1.62 13.74
CA VAL A 548 -17.10 2.13 12.37
C VAL A 548 -18.49 1.86 11.83
N ALA A 549 -19.04 2.80 11.06
CA ALA A 549 -20.25 2.59 10.26
C ALA A 549 -19.89 1.90 8.93
N ALA A 550 -20.24 0.62 8.78
CA ALA A 550 -19.93 -0.16 7.59
C ALA A 550 -20.98 -1.24 7.32
N ALA A 551 -21.07 -1.72 6.09
CA ALA A 551 -21.87 -2.90 5.75
C ALA A 551 -21.03 -4.18 5.81
N SER A 552 -21.70 -5.33 5.91
CA SER A 552 -21.03 -6.64 5.75
C SER A 552 -20.90 -7.05 4.29
N ASP A 553 -21.80 -6.59 3.43
CA ASP A 553 -21.89 -6.97 2.02
C ASP A 553 -22.23 -5.74 1.17
N TRP A 554 -21.92 -5.80 -0.13
CA TRP A 554 -22.28 -4.74 -1.07
C TRP A 554 -23.80 -4.60 -1.15
N ASP A 555 -24.29 -3.36 -1.21
CA ASP A 555 -25.73 -3.02 -1.10
C ASP A 555 -26.40 -3.49 0.21
N GLY A 556 -25.63 -3.97 1.19
CA GLY A 556 -26.14 -4.39 2.48
C GLY A 556 -26.50 -3.21 3.39
N GLU A 557 -27.26 -3.50 4.46
CA GLU A 557 -27.55 -2.52 5.50
C GLU A 557 -26.28 -2.08 6.23
N MET A 558 -26.21 -0.77 6.50
CA MET A 558 -25.18 -0.21 7.37
C MET A 558 -25.36 -0.71 8.79
N LYS A 559 -24.25 -1.09 9.42
CA LYS A 559 -24.19 -1.45 10.83
C LYS A 559 -23.05 -0.70 11.50
N ILE A 560 -23.22 -0.43 12.79
CA ILE A 560 -22.10 -0.06 13.64
C ILE A 560 -21.35 -1.35 13.99
N LYS A 561 -20.06 -1.39 13.69
CA LYS A 561 -19.21 -2.57 13.87
C LYS A 561 -17.99 -2.18 14.69
N ASP A 562 -17.61 -3.04 15.62
CA ASP A 562 -16.37 -2.87 16.39
C ASP A 562 -15.17 -3.14 15.48
N ILE A 563 -14.21 -2.22 15.47
CA ILE A 563 -12.92 -2.38 14.80
C ILE A 563 -12.07 -3.29 15.68
N ALA A 564 -11.55 -4.37 15.11
CA ALA A 564 -10.64 -5.25 15.83
C ALA A 564 -9.37 -4.48 16.25
N PRO A 565 -8.75 -4.77 17.40
CA PRO A 565 -7.46 -4.17 17.76
C PRO A 565 -6.42 -4.41 16.67
N SER A 566 -5.54 -3.43 16.44
CA SER A 566 -4.53 -3.55 15.37
C SER A 566 -3.57 -4.73 15.58
N LEU A 567 -3.09 -5.28 14.46
CA LEU A 567 -2.22 -6.45 14.43
C LEU A 567 -0.81 -6.12 14.93
N SER A 568 -0.15 -7.07 15.59
CA SER A 568 1.15 -6.84 16.25
C SER A 568 2.27 -6.34 15.34
N ASP A 569 2.18 -6.66 14.05
CA ASP A 569 3.14 -6.36 12.99
C ASP A 569 2.72 -5.16 12.11
N SER A 570 1.71 -4.40 12.53
CA SER A 570 1.15 -3.26 11.76
C SER A 570 1.68 -1.90 12.22
N TYR A 571 1.60 -0.88 11.35
CA TYR A 571 1.93 0.49 11.75
C TYR A 571 0.99 1.04 12.81
N GLU A 572 -0.29 0.69 12.74
CA GLU A 572 -1.29 1.07 13.74
C GLU A 572 -0.88 0.56 15.13
N ARG A 573 -0.26 -0.63 15.21
CA ARG A 573 0.25 -1.12 16.48
C ARG A 573 1.42 -0.30 17.00
N LEU A 574 2.36 0.08 16.14
CA LEU A 574 3.46 0.96 16.53
C LEU A 574 2.95 2.32 17.04
N CYS A 575 1.91 2.86 16.40
CA CYS A 575 1.27 4.10 16.81
C CYS A 575 0.54 3.94 18.16
N HIS A 576 -0.20 2.85 18.35
CA HIS A 576 -0.85 2.52 19.62
C HIS A 576 0.14 2.38 20.78
N ASP A 577 1.21 1.61 20.56
CA ASP A 577 2.23 1.34 21.57
C ASP A 577 3.06 2.59 21.94
N SER A 578 2.96 3.68 21.16
CA SER A 578 3.52 4.99 21.50
C SER A 578 2.78 5.66 22.67
N ARG A 579 1.59 5.15 23.03
CA ARG A 579 0.70 5.61 24.11
C ARG A 579 0.23 7.06 23.97
N LYS A 580 0.25 7.59 22.74
CA LYS A 580 -0.31 8.90 22.43
C LYS A 580 -1.74 8.73 21.88
N PRO A 581 -2.75 9.39 22.47
CA PRO A 581 -4.14 9.20 22.08
C PRO A 581 -4.46 9.80 20.70
N ARG A 582 -3.74 10.85 20.29
CA ARG A 582 -3.84 11.48 18.97
C ARG A 582 -2.58 12.28 18.65
N PHE A 583 -2.09 12.19 17.42
CA PHE A 583 -0.90 12.92 17.01
C PHE A 583 -0.78 13.07 15.50
N LEU A 584 0.07 14.00 15.08
CA LEU A 584 0.57 14.14 13.71
C LEU A 584 2.00 13.63 13.66
N LEU A 585 2.26 12.72 12.73
CA LEU A 585 3.59 12.26 12.38
C LEU A 585 3.97 12.83 11.02
N ASP A 586 4.94 13.73 11.00
CA ASP A 586 5.51 14.29 9.77
C ASP A 586 6.83 13.57 9.49
N PHE A 587 6.91 12.90 8.35
CA PHE A 587 8.02 12.01 8.04
C PHE A 587 9.29 12.76 7.63
N ASP A 588 9.21 14.04 7.29
CA ASP A 588 10.37 14.88 6.96
C ASP A 588 11.07 15.44 8.21
N ARG A 589 10.46 15.34 9.40
CA ARG A 589 10.98 15.96 10.63
C ARG A 589 12.13 15.22 11.29
N ASP A 590 12.18 13.90 11.15
CA ASP A 590 13.20 13.07 11.81
C ASP A 590 13.63 11.93 10.89
N GLN A 591 14.84 12.06 10.33
CA GLN A 591 15.39 11.08 9.39
C GLN A 591 15.56 9.69 10.03
N LEU A 592 15.87 9.61 11.32
CA LEU A 592 16.05 8.32 12.00
C LEU A 592 14.71 7.59 12.11
N LEU A 593 13.63 8.30 12.44
CA LEU A 593 12.29 7.71 12.44
C LEU A 593 11.87 7.32 11.03
N HIS A 594 12.06 8.19 10.05
CA HIS A 594 11.77 7.92 8.64
C HIS A 594 12.45 6.61 8.20
N ASP A 595 13.77 6.49 8.33
CA ASP A 595 14.54 5.34 7.87
C ASP A 595 14.11 4.03 8.53
N ARG A 596 13.66 4.09 9.78
CA ARG A 596 13.15 2.90 10.50
C ARG A 596 11.70 2.56 10.15
N LEU A 597 10.89 3.52 9.70
CA LEU A 597 9.52 3.29 9.26
C LEU A 597 9.40 2.97 7.77
N VAL A 598 10.49 3.07 6.99
CA VAL A 598 10.51 2.67 5.56
C VAL A 598 10.26 1.17 5.37
N GLU A 599 10.62 0.33 6.34
CA GLU A 599 10.39 -1.12 6.29
C GLU A 599 8.91 -1.45 6.11
N GLN A 600 8.57 -2.30 5.12
CA GLN A 600 7.17 -2.64 4.86
C GLN A 600 6.54 -3.38 6.05
N ARG A 601 5.36 -2.90 6.45
CA ARG A 601 4.53 -3.47 7.52
C ARG A 601 3.09 -3.51 7.09
N LEU A 602 2.26 -4.21 7.86
CA LEU A 602 0.81 -4.18 7.62
C LEU A 602 0.27 -2.77 7.88
N GLU A 603 -0.61 -2.32 7.00
CA GLU A 603 -1.43 -1.11 7.15
C GLU A 603 -2.90 -1.46 6.86
N ARG A 604 -3.81 -0.87 7.62
CA ARG A 604 -5.24 -1.13 7.61
C ARG A 604 -5.99 -0.22 6.64
N PHE A 605 -6.90 -0.83 5.88
CA PHE A 605 -7.75 -0.18 4.87
C PHE A 605 -9.18 -0.73 4.96
N ILE A 606 -10.06 -0.03 5.71
CA ILE A 606 -11.46 -0.41 5.90
C ILE A 606 -12.36 0.40 4.96
N GLY A 607 -12.77 -0.18 3.85
CA GLY A 607 -13.73 0.45 2.96
C GLY A 607 -15.16 0.51 3.52
N VAL A 608 -16.12 0.65 2.60
CA VAL A 608 -17.57 0.71 2.90
C VAL A 608 -18.10 -0.63 3.42
N ILE A 609 -17.36 -1.71 3.13
CA ILE A 609 -17.55 -3.05 3.66
C ILE A 609 -16.47 -3.32 4.69
N TYR A 610 -16.89 -3.79 5.87
CA TYR A 610 -15.98 -4.26 6.90
C TYR A 610 -16.38 -5.65 7.37
N ARG A 611 -15.42 -6.55 7.56
CA ARG A 611 -15.64 -7.92 8.07
C ARG A 611 -14.53 -8.24 9.09
N PRO A 612 -14.78 -7.98 10.40
CA PRO A 612 -13.79 -8.22 11.45
C PRO A 612 -13.23 -9.64 11.44
N GLU A 613 -14.07 -10.62 11.09
CA GLU A 613 -13.73 -12.05 11.07
C GLU A 613 -12.66 -12.39 10.02
N THR A 614 -12.48 -11.53 9.02
CA THR A 614 -11.55 -11.71 7.89
C THR A 614 -10.63 -10.51 7.71
N GLU A 615 -10.49 -9.64 8.71
CA GLU A 615 -9.81 -8.33 8.60
C GLU A 615 -8.39 -8.47 8.04
N ARG A 616 -7.57 -9.38 8.59
CA ARG A 616 -6.20 -9.65 8.11
C ARG A 616 -6.11 -9.95 6.61
N MET A 617 -7.13 -10.60 6.04
CA MET A 617 -7.14 -11.04 4.64
C MET A 617 -7.75 -10.00 3.68
N SER A 618 -8.62 -9.12 4.17
CA SER A 618 -9.46 -8.26 3.32
C SER A 618 -9.28 -6.76 3.56
N HIS A 619 -8.63 -6.37 4.66
CA HIS A 619 -8.49 -4.98 5.10
C HIS A 619 -7.07 -4.64 5.55
N TYR A 620 -6.09 -5.49 5.25
CA TYR A 620 -4.68 -5.21 5.47
C TYR A 620 -3.86 -5.52 4.21
N MET A 621 -2.88 -4.66 3.94
CA MET A 621 -1.85 -4.91 2.94
C MET A 621 -0.47 -4.49 3.47
N LEU A 622 0.60 -5.04 2.89
CA LEU A 622 1.95 -4.57 3.16
C LEU A 622 2.17 -3.22 2.48
N ALA A 623 2.73 -2.30 3.25
CA ALA A 623 2.88 -0.92 2.84
C ALA A 623 4.12 -0.29 3.50
N SER A 624 4.73 0.71 2.85
CA SER A 624 5.75 1.56 3.45
C SER A 624 5.13 2.91 3.81
N LEU A 625 4.90 3.18 5.10
CA LEU A 625 4.14 4.34 5.56
C LEU A 625 4.75 5.68 5.11
N PRO A 626 6.05 5.97 5.37
CA PRO A 626 6.66 7.24 4.97
C PRO A 626 6.88 7.35 3.45
N GLN A 627 6.84 6.25 2.70
CA GLN A 627 6.94 6.30 1.25
C GLN A 627 5.58 6.56 0.59
N GLN A 628 4.47 6.16 1.24
CA GLN A 628 3.12 6.44 0.76
C GLN A 628 2.68 7.87 1.03
N TYR A 629 3.02 8.41 2.20
CA TYR A 629 2.49 9.68 2.70
C TYR A 629 3.62 10.61 3.13
N ASP A 630 3.38 11.90 3.06
CA ASP A 630 4.24 12.95 3.62
C ASP A 630 4.00 13.10 5.13
N ALA A 631 2.77 12.82 5.59
CA ALA A 631 2.44 12.77 7.00
C ALA A 631 1.32 11.77 7.33
N PHE A 632 1.18 11.46 8.61
CA PHE A 632 0.18 10.52 9.12
C PHE A 632 -0.53 11.08 10.36
N VAL A 633 -1.86 11.14 10.31
CA VAL A 633 -2.73 11.57 11.41
C VAL A 633 -3.23 10.35 12.17
N TRP A 634 -2.98 10.31 13.47
CA TRP A 634 -3.36 9.19 14.32
C TRP A 634 -4.46 9.57 15.30
N PHE A 635 -5.44 8.68 15.44
CA PHE A 635 -6.40 8.65 16.54
C PHE A 635 -6.40 7.24 17.14
N ASP A 636 -6.05 7.09 18.40
CA ASP A 636 -5.88 5.76 19.00
C ASP A 636 -7.22 4.99 19.08
N HIS A 637 -8.29 5.71 19.43
CA HIS A 637 -9.64 5.17 19.51
C HIS A 637 -10.61 6.05 18.72
N THR A 638 -11.54 5.42 17.99
CA THR A 638 -12.44 6.12 17.05
C THR A 638 -13.91 5.70 17.17
N HIS A 639 -14.81 6.59 16.75
CA HIS A 639 -16.26 6.41 16.84
C HIS A 639 -16.90 6.41 15.44
N PRO A 640 -18.09 5.80 15.27
CA PRO A 640 -18.72 5.78 13.97
C PRO A 640 -19.29 7.17 13.64
N ILE A 641 -19.34 7.48 12.35
CA ILE A 641 -20.10 8.65 11.87
C ILE A 641 -21.57 8.59 12.32
N ARG A 642 -22.23 9.76 12.33
CA ARG A 642 -23.67 9.84 12.60
C ARG A 642 -24.45 9.92 11.28
N PRO A 643 -24.99 8.81 10.76
CA PRO A 643 -25.73 8.81 9.50
C PRO A 643 -27.00 9.68 9.60
N LEU A 644 -27.36 10.36 8.51
CA LEU A 644 -28.60 11.11 8.39
C LEU A 644 -29.62 10.26 7.62
N ASP A 645 -30.66 9.85 8.32
CA ASP A 645 -31.80 8.98 7.91
C ASP A 645 -31.44 7.66 7.20
N CYS A 646 -31.35 6.59 8.02
CA CYS A 646 -31.44 5.19 7.55
C CYS A 646 -32.77 4.51 7.93
N ALA A 647 -33.71 5.18 8.61
CA ALA A 647 -34.93 4.56 9.15
C ALA A 647 -36.22 5.23 8.62
N SER A 648 -36.99 4.43 7.88
CA SER A 648 -38.38 4.59 7.42
C SER A 648 -38.73 5.74 6.46
N ASP A 649 -39.15 5.34 5.26
CA ASP A 649 -40.16 6.01 4.44
C ASP A 649 -41.41 6.32 5.28
N THR A 650 -41.37 7.39 6.07
CA THR A 650 -42.60 8.01 6.57
C THR A 650 -43.08 8.97 5.51
N GLU A 651 -44.11 8.53 4.76
CA GLU A 651 -44.83 9.37 3.80
C GLU A 651 -45.14 10.74 4.44
N GLY A 652 -44.54 11.80 3.89
CA GLY A 652 -45.00 13.18 4.13
C GLY A 652 -43.99 14.18 4.70
N THR A 653 -42.78 13.78 5.10
CA THR A 653 -41.74 14.75 5.54
C THR A 653 -40.69 14.96 4.45
N PRO A 654 -40.46 16.19 3.93
CA PRO A 654 -39.41 16.41 2.93
C PRO A 654 -38.02 16.10 3.50
N ASP A 655 -37.26 15.26 2.79
CA ASP A 655 -35.84 15.01 3.06
C ASP A 655 -35.06 16.33 2.90
N THR A 656 -34.42 16.80 3.97
CA THR A 656 -33.75 18.11 4.01
C THR A 656 -32.23 18.01 3.89
N PHE A 657 -31.65 16.83 3.69
CA PHE A 657 -30.20 16.66 3.64
C PHE A 657 -29.56 17.29 2.38
N PRO A 658 -28.35 17.91 2.51
CA PRO A 658 -27.68 18.44 3.71
C PRO A 658 -28.19 19.83 4.12
N PHE A 659 -29.21 20.33 3.45
CA PHE A 659 -29.68 21.71 3.44
C PHE A 659 -30.61 22.09 4.60
N GLY A 660 -30.62 21.31 5.70
CA GLY A 660 -31.53 21.40 6.85
C GLY A 660 -32.15 22.78 7.03
N LEU A 661 -33.49 22.82 7.11
CA LEU A 661 -34.30 24.05 7.21
C LEU A 661 -33.72 25.11 8.16
#